data_AF-A0A956PVR5-F1
#
_entry.id   AF-A0A956PVR5-F1
#
_cell.length_a   1.000
_cell.length_b   1.000
_cell.length_c   1.000
_cell.angle_alpha   90.00
_cell.angle_beta   90.00
_cell.angle_gamma   90.00
#
_symmetry.space_group_name_H-M   'P 1'
#
loop_
_entity.id
_entity.type
_entity.pdbx_description
1 polymer ?
#
loop_
_entity_poly.entity_id
_entity_poly.type
_entity_poly.pdbx_seq_one_letter_code
_entity_poly.pdbx_strand_id
1 'polypeptide(L)'
;MTMVRSVLLIAVLPVLAAAQALPTLDSDLVGSLSGAEGASGAYSNAASAWYDEETSEFEYFGSLEDTDNSRHGDWSFYSKLGSLGFGVRHTDQPGDRYINRFRLGLGMGERDNMIGLAYAWNKGNAVGGDGPDEFLFSSLGRYAPFGLQMPQFSLGTVHHFLLGNDLANQNFHRNRYWGEGGFSMRPAPAVTGIQTFSLFCDAAWDRNLEFHGDRVWYGAQWSPFNVVDLSFRKNVNRDDMALGVDLHMGGLGLGYVGAEQENPAGGSNLSANRSHVRLNSSMFHNMRVMTPPRRSYAHLKLEGMASEYTWLISGVKFRLPDFLEQMEAIGKDPTVKGVLVEMRPGFQADPVILWEVHRALKEFKDQGREVVFYSHSLSLGSLYLASLADRVALLPIGEAEINPFGGERLYFKDALAKAGVEFTRWNVGAWKGAGEEFSNSAMSPEVRENVGRALTEVHDHFVAEIKSGFGLGDEELGQLLDHYFHDADQLVELGIVDTLLYDDKVEDWVCHRDSDKKDDEDGKSGISFSLGFGKDKGESGGKESLRPIRSFITPMARTQWMDDRQVAVIYASGPIREGTSIGPFVIGSETVIQQLKACRKNDRIKAVVLYVDSPGGSGYASDLVWHEMQRLQEDKPLVVVQGFLAASGGYYFSMSGDQIITTPVTITGSIGVAAGAFFDKGLMAASGFRQDGVWAGQAPLGGAVMPFGLNLEAGNVSMRLPTLPVAGRPLSDQQDREIRGLIRSFYDDFVDKVAEGREMEWDAVHAIAEGRVWSGPTAIELGLADSVGGLKEGIDEAIRRAELKGPVDVEEIYPRFSLSQIFELAGGMATLSLDEKMSEMSAEARQTAQDEQLLQLGSSRPELLFDFFMFQDLRLLN
;
A
#
# COMPACT_ATOMS: atom_id res chain seq x y z
N MET A 1 -3.81 -50.60 25.46
CA MET A 1 -4.86 -50.90 24.46
C MET A 1 -5.42 -49.58 23.91
N THR A 2 -4.53 -48.65 23.57
CA THR A 2 -4.79 -47.19 23.54
C THR A 2 -4.34 -46.56 22.22
N MET A 3 -4.37 -47.35 21.14
CA MET A 3 -3.90 -46.94 19.81
C MET A 3 -4.93 -47.20 18.71
N VAL A 4 -6.17 -47.55 19.07
CA VAL A 4 -7.21 -48.01 18.12
C VAL A 4 -8.45 -47.09 18.10
N ARG A 5 -8.42 -45.92 18.75
CA ARG A 5 -9.56 -44.97 18.73
C ARG A 5 -9.39 -43.74 17.82
N SER A 6 -8.29 -43.61 17.09
CA SER A 6 -7.98 -42.38 16.32
C SER A 6 -8.16 -42.47 14.79
N VAL A 7 -8.91 -43.45 14.25
CA VAL A 7 -8.95 -43.70 12.78
C VAL A 7 -10.34 -43.51 12.15
N LEU A 8 -11.24 -42.73 12.74
CA LEU A 8 -12.56 -42.49 12.11
C LEU A 8 -13.00 -41.04 12.22
N LEU A 9 -12.30 -40.15 11.52
CA LEU A 9 -12.82 -38.86 11.06
C LEU A 9 -11.95 -38.30 9.91
N ILE A 10 -11.89 -39.04 8.81
CA ILE A 10 -11.43 -38.51 7.51
C ILE A 10 -12.50 -38.86 6.49
N ALA A 11 -13.49 -37.98 6.37
CA ALA A 11 -14.34 -37.90 5.19
C ALA A 11 -14.95 -36.50 5.12
N VAL A 12 -14.72 -35.84 3.98
CA VAL A 12 -15.28 -34.56 3.51
C VAL A 12 -14.55 -33.30 3.99
N LEU A 13 -13.65 -32.77 3.14
CA LEU A 13 -13.64 -31.38 2.66
C LEU A 13 -12.55 -31.20 1.56
N PRO A 14 -12.88 -30.67 0.37
CA PRO A 14 -11.90 -30.29 -0.65
C PRO A 14 -11.59 -28.77 -0.65
N VAL A 15 -10.29 -28.45 -0.81
CA VAL A 15 -9.66 -27.37 -1.62
C VAL A 15 -9.83 -25.86 -1.24
N LEU A 16 -8.68 -25.15 -1.31
CA LEU A 16 -8.37 -23.68 -1.27
C LEU A 16 -8.38 -23.01 0.12
N ALA A 17 -7.47 -22.11 0.51
CA ALA A 17 -6.55 -21.24 -0.23
C ALA A 17 -5.24 -20.95 0.54
N ALA A 18 -4.30 -20.31 -0.14
CA ALA A 18 -2.95 -19.96 0.29
C ALA A 18 -2.92 -18.88 1.38
N ALA A 19 -2.17 -19.14 2.45
CA ALA A 19 -1.70 -18.13 3.38
C ALA A 19 -0.31 -18.55 3.87
N GLN A 20 0.65 -17.64 3.76
CA GLN A 20 2.02 -17.85 4.21
C GLN A 20 2.10 -17.54 5.70
N ALA A 21 2.18 -18.54 6.57
CA ALA A 21 2.78 -18.30 7.87
C ALA A 21 4.02 -19.18 8.07
N LEU A 22 5.14 -18.46 8.20
CA LEU A 22 6.39 -18.92 8.80
C LEU A 22 6.13 -19.39 10.24
N PRO A 23 7.07 -20.11 10.89
CA PRO A 23 6.89 -20.63 12.26
C PRO A 23 6.50 -19.45 13.13
N THR A 24 5.25 -19.46 13.52
CA THR A 24 4.64 -18.27 14.05
C THR A 24 5.21 -18.01 15.43
N LEU A 25 5.29 -16.73 15.76
CA LEU A 25 5.44 -16.19 17.11
C LEU A 25 4.29 -16.62 18.08
N ASP A 26 3.60 -17.73 17.79
CA ASP A 26 2.26 -18.11 18.27
C ASP A 26 2.25 -18.87 19.59
N SER A 27 3.40 -19.30 20.08
CA SER A 27 3.44 -20.07 21.33
C SER A 27 3.34 -19.20 22.60
N ASP A 28 3.48 -17.88 22.48
CA ASP A 28 3.58 -16.95 23.63
C ASP A 28 2.37 -16.02 23.84
N LEU A 29 1.26 -16.24 23.14
CA LEU A 29 0.07 -15.40 23.30
C LEU A 29 -0.75 -15.86 24.51
N VAL A 30 -0.34 -15.43 25.71
CA VAL A 30 -1.00 -15.59 27.03
C VAL A 30 -1.82 -16.89 27.08
N GLY A 31 -1.09 -18.00 26.89
CA GLY A 31 -1.65 -19.33 26.85
C GLY A 31 -1.97 -19.80 28.26
N SER A 32 -3.18 -19.46 28.72
CA SER A 32 -3.95 -20.04 29.83
C SER A 32 -3.23 -20.16 31.17
N LEU A 33 -3.72 -19.40 32.13
CA LEU A 33 -3.26 -19.39 33.50
C LEU A 33 -3.69 -20.65 34.25
N SER A 34 -2.90 -20.99 35.26
CA SER A 34 -3.04 -22.15 36.15
C SER A 34 -2.72 -23.50 35.49
N GLY A 35 -1.80 -24.24 36.11
CA GLY A 35 -1.26 -25.53 35.68
C GLY A 35 -2.26 -26.69 35.46
N ALA A 36 -3.57 -26.43 35.49
CA ALA A 36 -4.62 -27.38 35.11
C ALA A 36 -5.28 -27.02 33.76
N GLU A 37 -5.51 -25.74 33.44
CA GLU A 37 -6.31 -25.32 32.28
C GLU A 37 -5.48 -24.93 31.02
N GLY A 38 -4.16 -25.17 31.09
CA GLY A 38 -3.08 -24.43 30.44
C GLY A 38 -2.62 -24.66 28.98
N ALA A 39 -3.37 -25.22 28.01
CA ALA A 39 -2.76 -25.53 26.69
C ALA A 39 -3.46 -25.04 25.41
N SER A 40 -4.70 -24.55 25.46
CA SER A 40 -5.36 -23.96 24.30
C SER A 40 -5.49 -22.45 24.50
N GLY A 41 -4.39 -21.71 24.30
CA GLY A 41 -4.37 -20.26 24.50
C GLY A 41 -5.49 -19.54 23.75
N ALA A 42 -5.83 -20.03 22.56
CA ALA A 42 -6.92 -19.52 21.73
C ALA A 42 -8.33 -19.97 22.17
N TYR A 43 -8.44 -21.04 22.95
CA TYR A 43 -9.69 -21.38 23.62
C TYR A 43 -9.94 -20.37 24.74
N SER A 44 -8.95 -20.04 25.57
CA SER A 44 -9.07 -19.10 26.70
C SER A 44 -9.19 -17.64 26.27
N ASN A 45 -8.49 -17.23 25.22
CA ASN A 45 -8.40 -15.84 24.79
C ASN A 45 -9.05 -15.66 23.41
N ALA A 46 -10.25 -15.09 23.36
CA ALA A 46 -10.96 -14.89 22.10
C ALA A 46 -10.27 -13.86 21.18
N ALA A 47 -9.48 -12.94 21.73
CA ALA A 47 -8.76 -11.93 20.95
C ALA A 47 -7.72 -12.56 20.01
N SER A 48 -7.20 -13.74 20.36
CA SER A 48 -6.24 -14.44 19.51
C SER A 48 -6.87 -15.05 18.25
N ALA A 49 -8.20 -15.08 18.13
CA ALA A 49 -8.85 -15.48 16.88
C ALA A 49 -8.58 -14.47 15.75
N TRP A 50 -8.40 -13.18 16.06
CA TRP A 50 -8.11 -12.15 15.06
C TRP A 50 -6.64 -12.10 14.60
N TYR A 51 -5.74 -12.68 15.38
CA TYR A 51 -4.29 -12.51 15.20
C TYR A 51 -3.79 -12.93 13.81
N ASP A 52 -4.49 -13.84 13.15
CA ASP A 52 -4.14 -14.36 11.83
C ASP A 52 -5.41 -14.69 11.03
N GLU A 53 -6.05 -13.66 10.46
CA GLU A 53 -7.29 -13.81 9.68
C GLU A 53 -7.15 -14.74 8.47
N GLU A 54 -5.92 -14.96 8.01
CA GLU A 54 -5.62 -15.75 6.82
C GLU A 54 -5.43 -17.25 7.12
N THR A 55 -5.35 -17.67 8.39
CA THR A 55 -5.05 -19.07 8.75
C THR A 55 -6.18 -19.77 9.50
N SER A 56 -6.43 -21.03 9.11
CA SER A 56 -7.26 -21.96 9.87
C SER A 56 -6.37 -22.85 10.75
N GLU A 57 -6.79 -23.03 11.99
CA GLU A 57 -6.10 -23.87 12.98
C GLU A 57 -7.08 -24.83 13.66
N PHE A 58 -6.58 -26.01 13.96
CA PHE A 58 -7.26 -27.07 14.69
C PHE A 58 -6.32 -27.64 15.75
N GLU A 59 -6.84 -27.84 16.95
CA GLU A 59 -6.08 -28.43 18.06
C GLU A 59 -6.87 -29.47 18.83
N TYR A 60 -6.20 -30.57 19.16
CA TYR A 60 -6.70 -31.59 20.08
C TYR A 60 -5.72 -31.78 21.23
N PHE A 61 -6.23 -31.77 22.45
CA PHE A 61 -5.46 -32.06 23.66
C PHE A 61 -6.06 -33.26 24.38
N GLY A 62 -5.19 -34.13 24.90
CA GLY A 62 -5.55 -35.17 25.87
C GLY A 62 -4.62 -35.10 27.06
N SER A 63 -5.17 -35.20 28.27
CA SER A 63 -4.40 -35.29 29.51
C SER A 63 -4.82 -36.48 30.34
N LEU A 64 -3.84 -37.03 31.04
CA LEU A 64 -4.01 -38.09 32.02
C LEU A 64 -3.40 -37.61 33.33
N GLU A 65 -4.25 -37.52 34.35
CA GLU A 65 -3.83 -37.28 35.73
C GLU A 65 -3.96 -38.58 36.51
N ASP A 66 -2.86 -39.00 37.16
CA ASP A 66 -2.83 -40.17 38.02
C ASP A 66 -2.75 -39.69 39.48
N THR A 67 -3.85 -39.85 40.20
CA THR A 67 -3.92 -39.55 41.64
C THR A 67 -3.97 -40.87 42.41
N ASP A 68 -3.58 -40.86 43.70
CA ASP A 68 -3.58 -42.04 44.58
C ASP A 68 -4.98 -42.72 44.77
N ASN A 69 -6.02 -42.30 44.05
CA ASN A 69 -7.33 -42.98 44.03
C ASN A 69 -8.23 -42.79 42.78
N SER A 70 -7.77 -42.17 41.68
CA SER A 70 -8.54 -42.08 40.43
C SER A 70 -7.68 -41.69 39.23
N ARG A 71 -8.02 -42.26 38.06
CA ARG A 71 -7.52 -41.83 36.74
C ARG A 71 -8.55 -40.93 36.08
N HIS A 72 -8.16 -39.72 35.72
CA HIS A 72 -9.02 -38.76 35.01
C HIS A 72 -8.51 -38.55 33.58
N GLY A 73 -9.42 -38.60 32.60
CA GLY A 73 -9.12 -38.54 31.17
C GLY A 73 -9.70 -37.30 30.51
N ASP A 74 -9.11 -36.14 30.77
CA ASP A 74 -9.54 -34.88 30.19
C ASP A 74 -9.13 -34.76 28.72
N TRP A 75 -9.99 -34.15 27.90
CA TRP A 75 -9.66 -33.83 26.52
C TRP A 75 -10.28 -32.51 26.07
N SER A 76 -9.66 -31.85 25.10
CA SER A 76 -10.24 -30.65 24.51
C SER A 76 -9.96 -30.54 23.02
N PHE A 77 -10.81 -29.75 22.38
CA PHE A 77 -10.87 -29.51 20.96
C PHE A 77 -11.00 -28.01 20.73
N TYR A 78 -10.24 -27.48 19.78
CA TYR A 78 -10.36 -26.09 19.37
C TYR A 78 -10.19 -25.97 17.85
N SER A 79 -10.94 -25.04 17.25
CA SER A 79 -10.83 -24.68 15.85
C SER A 79 -11.04 -23.18 15.67
N LYS A 80 -10.23 -22.53 14.84
CA LYS A 80 -10.44 -21.14 14.40
C LYS A 80 -10.56 -21.03 12.88
N LEU A 81 -11.39 -20.10 12.43
CA LEU A 81 -11.57 -19.75 11.01
C LEU A 81 -11.66 -18.23 10.90
N GLY A 82 -10.55 -17.60 10.52
CA GLY A 82 -10.40 -16.15 10.59
C GLY A 82 -10.72 -15.64 12.00
N SER A 83 -11.52 -14.59 12.11
CA SER A 83 -11.94 -13.96 13.35
C SER A 83 -12.84 -14.80 14.28
N LEU A 84 -13.28 -15.99 13.84
CA LEU A 84 -14.17 -16.88 14.59
C LEU A 84 -13.40 -18.03 15.26
N GLY A 85 -13.67 -18.26 16.55
CA GLY A 85 -13.15 -19.40 17.31
C GLY A 85 -14.25 -20.28 17.87
N PHE A 86 -14.07 -21.60 17.81
CA PHE A 86 -14.96 -22.59 18.44
C PHE A 86 -14.15 -23.62 19.21
N GLY A 87 -14.63 -24.05 20.37
CA GLY A 87 -13.99 -25.15 21.08
C GLY A 87 -14.88 -25.89 22.05
N VAL A 88 -14.41 -27.08 22.44
CA VAL A 88 -15.05 -27.97 23.40
C VAL A 88 -14.00 -28.49 24.38
N ARG A 89 -14.27 -28.45 25.68
CA ARG A 89 -13.43 -29.09 26.71
C ARG A 89 -14.27 -30.09 27.49
N HIS A 90 -13.75 -31.29 27.66
CA HIS A 90 -14.31 -32.35 28.47
C HIS A 90 -13.44 -32.55 29.70
N THR A 91 -14.07 -32.56 30.87
CA THR A 91 -13.42 -32.77 32.15
C THR A 91 -14.10 -33.89 32.90
N ASP A 92 -13.34 -34.91 33.28
CA ASP A 92 -13.80 -36.03 34.11
C ASP A 92 -13.83 -35.64 35.59
N GLN A 93 -14.79 -36.19 36.33
CA GLN A 93 -14.93 -36.02 37.77
C GLN A 93 -15.03 -37.37 38.49
N PRO A 94 -14.68 -37.45 39.79
CA PRO A 94 -14.81 -38.68 40.56
C PRO A 94 -16.24 -39.27 40.51
N GLY A 95 -16.33 -40.58 40.24
CA GLY A 95 -17.57 -41.35 40.25
C GLY A 95 -18.39 -41.34 38.95
N ASP A 96 -17.74 -41.52 37.78
CA ASP A 96 -18.36 -41.56 36.43
C ASP A 96 -19.15 -40.28 36.07
N ARG A 97 -18.63 -39.12 36.48
CA ARG A 97 -19.21 -37.80 36.20
C ARG A 97 -18.35 -37.03 35.23
N TYR A 98 -18.95 -36.17 34.41
CA TYR A 98 -18.23 -35.32 33.48
C TYR A 98 -18.90 -33.96 33.25
N ILE A 99 -18.12 -33.00 32.74
CA ILE A 99 -18.59 -31.70 32.26
C ILE A 99 -17.99 -31.42 30.88
N ASN A 100 -18.84 -31.08 29.91
CA ASN A 100 -18.44 -30.53 28.62
C ASN A 100 -18.67 -29.01 28.60
N ARG A 101 -17.63 -28.23 28.34
CA ARG A 101 -17.71 -26.78 28.12
C ARG A 101 -17.53 -26.46 26.65
N PHE A 102 -18.54 -25.87 26.04
CA PHE A 102 -18.51 -25.36 24.67
C PHE A 102 -18.21 -23.87 24.69
N ARG A 103 -17.49 -23.36 23.70
CA ARG A 103 -17.15 -21.94 23.58
C ARG A 103 -17.23 -21.48 22.14
N LEU A 104 -17.81 -20.31 21.93
CA LEU A 104 -17.82 -19.57 20.66
C LEU A 104 -17.23 -18.18 20.90
N GLY A 105 -16.21 -17.82 20.13
CA GLY A 105 -15.46 -16.58 20.27
C GLY A 105 -15.35 -15.80 18.96
N LEU A 106 -15.23 -14.48 19.11
CA LEU A 106 -15.01 -13.50 18.06
C LEU A 106 -13.84 -12.61 18.46
N GLY A 107 -12.84 -12.49 17.59
CA GLY A 107 -11.76 -11.51 17.71
C GLY A 107 -11.98 -10.32 16.77
N MET A 108 -11.42 -9.16 17.11
CA MET A 108 -11.31 -7.99 16.21
C MET A 108 -10.11 -7.11 16.61
N GLY A 109 -9.56 -6.33 15.67
CA GLY A 109 -8.52 -5.33 15.98
C GLY A 109 -7.47 -5.15 14.89
N GLU A 110 -6.26 -4.79 15.29
CA GLU A 110 -5.08 -4.71 14.43
C GLU A 110 -3.97 -5.61 15.00
N ARG A 111 -2.92 -5.89 14.22
CA ARG A 111 -1.84 -6.83 14.61
C ARG A 111 -1.17 -6.50 15.94
N ASP A 112 -1.21 -5.24 16.36
CA ASP A 112 -0.60 -4.77 17.60
C ASP A 112 -1.59 -4.64 18.77
N ASN A 113 -2.90 -4.56 18.49
CA ASN A 113 -3.96 -4.37 19.49
C ASN A 113 -5.22 -5.14 19.08
N MET A 114 -5.51 -6.21 19.80
CA MET A 114 -6.68 -7.06 19.58
C MET A 114 -7.58 -7.07 20.78
N ILE A 115 -8.87 -7.22 20.51
CA ILE A 115 -9.90 -7.48 21.50
C ILE A 115 -10.70 -8.71 21.07
N GLY A 116 -11.27 -9.41 22.03
CA GLY A 116 -12.10 -10.57 21.73
C GLY A 116 -13.20 -10.77 22.74
N LEU A 117 -14.33 -11.26 22.23
CA LEU A 117 -15.52 -11.60 22.99
C LEU A 117 -15.82 -13.08 22.80
N ALA A 118 -16.12 -13.80 23.88
CA ALA A 118 -16.62 -15.16 23.76
C ALA A 118 -17.77 -15.44 24.72
N TYR A 119 -18.58 -16.41 24.33
CA TYR A 119 -19.62 -17.00 25.16
C TYR A 119 -19.36 -18.50 25.28
N ALA A 120 -19.42 -18.99 26.51
CA ALA A 120 -19.25 -20.41 26.82
C ALA A 120 -20.44 -20.93 27.63
N TRP A 121 -20.83 -22.17 27.35
CA TRP A 121 -21.93 -22.86 28.03
C TRP A 121 -21.50 -24.29 28.37
N ASN A 122 -22.08 -24.83 29.45
CA ASN A 122 -21.71 -26.15 29.95
C ASN A 122 -22.84 -27.17 29.73
N LYS A 123 -22.48 -28.44 29.56
CA LYS A 123 -23.39 -29.59 29.62
C LYS A 123 -22.75 -30.77 30.34
N GLY A 124 -23.43 -31.41 31.28
CA GLY A 124 -22.87 -32.58 31.97
C GLY A 124 -23.78 -33.26 32.98
N ASN A 125 -23.26 -34.27 33.66
CA ASN A 125 -23.95 -35.01 34.73
C ASN A 125 -23.25 -34.88 36.10
N ALA A 126 -22.40 -33.85 36.24
CA ALA A 126 -21.68 -33.53 37.47
C ALA A 126 -22.60 -33.08 38.62
N VAL A 127 -22.05 -33.09 39.85
CA VAL A 127 -22.77 -32.62 41.04
C VAL A 127 -22.99 -31.12 40.92
N GLY A 128 -24.25 -30.69 40.80
CA GLY A 128 -24.60 -29.27 40.66
C GLY A 128 -25.35 -28.92 39.37
N GLY A 129 -25.47 -29.84 38.42
CA GLY A 129 -26.15 -29.62 37.12
C GLY A 129 -25.22 -29.04 36.05
N ASP A 130 -25.80 -28.52 34.97
CA ASP A 130 -25.05 -27.75 33.97
C ASP A 130 -24.45 -26.52 34.67
N GLY A 131 -23.12 -26.42 34.74
CA GLY A 131 -22.43 -25.28 35.34
C GLY A 131 -22.82 -23.95 34.66
N PRO A 132 -22.65 -22.79 35.32
CA PRO A 132 -23.11 -21.51 34.79
C PRO A 132 -22.46 -21.15 33.46
N ASP A 133 -23.23 -20.52 32.57
CA ASP A 133 -22.72 -19.92 31.33
C ASP A 133 -21.73 -18.80 31.66
N GLU A 134 -20.85 -18.48 30.71
CA GLU A 134 -19.74 -17.55 30.89
C GLU A 134 -19.61 -16.61 29.70
N PHE A 135 -19.48 -15.31 29.96
CA PHE A 135 -18.97 -14.33 28.99
C PHE A 135 -17.50 -14.06 29.24
N LEU A 136 -16.73 -13.95 28.16
CA LEU A 136 -15.33 -13.58 28.21
C LEU A 136 -15.12 -12.28 27.45
N PHE A 137 -14.36 -11.38 28.05
CA PHE A 137 -13.77 -10.23 27.37
C PHE A 137 -12.25 -10.38 27.45
N SER A 138 -11.58 -10.27 26.31
CA SER A 138 -10.15 -10.45 26.22
C SER A 138 -9.52 -9.30 25.45
N SER A 139 -8.29 -8.95 25.84
CA SER A 139 -7.47 -7.98 25.14
C SER A 139 -6.06 -8.51 24.99
N LEU A 140 -5.42 -8.19 23.89
CA LEU A 140 -4.04 -8.57 23.61
C LEU A 140 -3.37 -7.39 22.93
N GLY A 141 -2.34 -6.84 23.56
CA GLY A 141 -1.57 -5.74 23.01
C GLY A 141 -0.08 -6.04 23.02
N ARG A 142 0.62 -5.57 21.99
CA ARG A 142 2.08 -5.49 21.99
C ARG A 142 2.48 -4.14 22.57
N TYR A 143 2.54 -4.10 23.90
CA TYR A 143 2.74 -2.86 24.63
C TYR A 143 4.20 -2.47 24.72
N ALA A 144 4.41 -1.16 24.75
CA ALA A 144 5.61 -0.57 25.28
C ALA A 144 5.25 0.60 26.20
N PRO A 145 5.95 0.77 27.32
CA PRO A 145 5.77 1.94 28.14
C PRO A 145 6.17 3.20 27.35
N PHE A 146 5.39 4.28 27.47
CA PHE A 146 5.68 5.62 26.93
C PHE A 146 5.60 5.82 25.40
N GLY A 147 4.89 4.97 24.65
CA GLY A 147 4.53 5.24 23.25
C GLY A 147 5.61 4.93 22.20
N LEU A 148 6.61 4.12 22.53
CA LEU A 148 7.65 3.62 21.63
C LEU A 148 7.35 2.17 21.22
N GLN A 149 6.99 1.84 19.98
CA GLN A 149 6.70 0.44 19.60
C GLN A 149 7.87 -0.50 19.90
N MET A 150 7.67 -1.50 20.78
CA MET A 150 8.65 -2.55 21.08
C MET A 150 8.04 -3.93 20.80
N PRO A 151 8.31 -4.56 19.63
CA PRO A 151 7.74 -5.86 19.26
C PRO A 151 8.20 -7.03 20.15
N GLN A 152 9.15 -6.76 21.05
CA GLN A 152 9.73 -7.72 22.00
C GLN A 152 8.83 -7.96 23.22
N PHE A 153 7.79 -7.15 23.43
CA PHE A 153 6.91 -7.22 24.59
C PHE A 153 5.46 -7.48 24.20
N SER A 154 4.80 -8.37 24.93
CA SER A 154 3.36 -8.61 24.81
C SER A 154 2.70 -8.58 26.18
N LEU A 155 1.49 -8.02 26.24
CA LEU A 155 0.62 -8.07 27.40
C LEU A 155 -0.77 -8.49 26.93
N GLY A 156 -1.35 -9.50 27.57
CA GLY A 156 -2.72 -9.91 27.32
C GLY A 156 -3.49 -10.07 28.61
N THR A 157 -4.79 -9.81 28.54
CA THR A 157 -5.73 -10.04 29.63
C THR A 157 -6.97 -10.77 29.14
N VAL A 158 -7.52 -11.61 30.01
CA VAL A 158 -8.82 -12.26 29.83
C VAL A 158 -9.65 -12.03 31.08
N HIS A 159 -10.92 -11.70 30.89
CA HIS A 159 -11.85 -11.36 31.96
C HIS A 159 -13.07 -12.24 31.81
N HIS A 160 -13.38 -12.99 32.87
CA HIS A 160 -14.42 -14.00 32.90
C HIS A 160 -15.62 -13.53 33.71
N PHE A 161 -16.83 -13.66 33.17
CA PHE A 161 -18.07 -13.23 33.78
C PHE A 161 -19.09 -14.38 33.79
N LEU A 162 -19.43 -14.91 34.97
CA LEU A 162 -20.36 -16.04 35.11
C LEU A 162 -21.82 -15.57 35.20
N LEU A 163 -22.68 -16.19 34.39
CA LEU A 163 -24.12 -15.96 34.29
C LEU A 163 -24.91 -17.01 35.12
N GLY A 164 -24.56 -17.18 36.39
CA GLY A 164 -25.27 -18.10 37.29
C GLY A 164 -24.50 -18.39 38.57
N ASN A 165 -25.08 -19.22 39.44
CA ASN A 165 -24.39 -19.73 40.62
C ASN A 165 -23.72 -21.07 40.28
N ASP A 166 -22.41 -21.17 40.53
CA ASP A 166 -21.70 -22.45 40.45
C ASP A 166 -22.03 -23.29 41.70
N LEU A 167 -22.69 -24.43 41.49
CA LEU A 167 -23.10 -25.35 42.55
C LEU A 167 -22.11 -26.51 42.74
N ALA A 168 -21.08 -26.63 41.88
CA ALA A 168 -20.21 -27.80 41.81
C ALA A 168 -18.86 -27.63 42.52
N ASN A 169 -18.40 -26.40 42.76
CA ASN A 169 -17.05 -26.13 43.23
C ASN A 169 -17.04 -25.39 44.58
N GLN A 170 -16.93 -26.14 45.69
CA GLN A 170 -16.99 -25.57 47.05
C GLN A 170 -15.74 -24.74 47.45
N ASN A 171 -14.71 -24.70 46.61
CA ASN A 171 -13.44 -24.02 46.91
C ASN A 171 -13.20 -22.72 46.12
N PHE A 172 -14.08 -22.35 45.19
CA PHE A 172 -14.05 -21.03 44.56
C PHE A 172 -15.25 -20.21 45.02
N HIS A 173 -14.93 -19.04 45.56
CA HIS A 173 -15.82 -18.12 46.24
C HIS A 173 -17.08 -17.77 45.42
N ARG A 174 -18.09 -17.20 46.10
CA ARG A 174 -19.34 -16.58 45.61
C ARG A 174 -19.21 -15.53 44.48
N ASN A 175 -18.13 -15.50 43.71
CA ASN A 175 -17.75 -14.45 42.78
C ASN A 175 -18.15 -14.78 41.34
N ARG A 176 -18.97 -13.91 40.76
CA ARG A 176 -19.40 -13.96 39.35
C ARG A 176 -18.34 -13.45 38.35
N TYR A 177 -17.11 -13.20 38.82
CA TYR A 177 -16.04 -12.58 38.04
C TYR A 177 -14.65 -12.99 38.53
N TRP A 178 -13.74 -13.22 37.58
CA TRP A 178 -12.31 -13.34 37.80
C TRP A 178 -11.55 -12.89 36.54
N GLY A 179 -10.28 -12.56 36.69
CA GLY A 179 -9.44 -12.08 35.61
C GLY A 179 -8.07 -12.75 35.56
N GLU A 180 -7.50 -12.68 34.37
CA GLU A 180 -6.33 -13.39 33.92
C GLU A 180 -5.44 -12.41 33.17
N GLY A 181 -4.13 -12.43 33.42
CA GLY A 181 -3.22 -11.52 32.75
C GLY A 181 -1.81 -12.09 32.66
N GLY A 182 -1.17 -11.86 31.52
CA GLY A 182 0.16 -12.36 31.25
C GLY A 182 0.99 -11.37 30.46
N PHE A 183 2.28 -11.38 30.75
CA PHE A 183 3.29 -10.57 30.10
C PHE A 183 4.39 -11.49 29.54
N SER A 184 4.87 -11.20 28.33
CA SER A 184 6.02 -11.89 27.74
C SER A 184 7.04 -10.91 27.16
N MET A 185 8.31 -11.31 27.22
CA MET A 185 9.47 -10.56 26.74
C MET A 185 10.37 -11.48 25.89
N ARG A 186 10.91 -10.93 24.81
CA ARG A 186 11.87 -11.62 23.91
C ARG A 186 13.23 -10.92 23.96
N PRO A 187 14.17 -11.39 24.80
CA PRO A 187 15.41 -10.67 25.08
C PRO A 187 16.46 -10.69 23.96
N ALA A 188 16.29 -11.48 22.90
CA ALA A 188 17.21 -11.51 21.75
C ALA A 188 16.44 -11.48 20.41
N PRO A 189 16.88 -10.71 19.40
CA PRO A 189 16.36 -10.85 18.05
C PRO A 189 16.70 -12.24 17.51
N ALA A 190 15.82 -12.83 16.70
CA ALA A 190 16.13 -14.04 15.95
C ALA A 190 17.24 -13.73 14.93
N VAL A 191 18.51 -13.83 15.32
CA VAL A 191 19.65 -13.37 14.51
C VAL A 191 19.79 -14.17 13.20
N THR A 192 19.13 -15.31 13.05
CA THR A 192 19.21 -16.11 11.82
C THR A 192 17.98 -16.99 11.62
N GLY A 193 16.74 -16.46 11.57
CA GLY A 193 15.54 -17.19 11.09
C GLY A 193 15.25 -18.60 11.66
N ILE A 194 15.93 -19.01 12.74
CA ILE A 194 16.04 -20.40 13.21
C ILE A 194 15.98 -20.47 14.76
N GLN A 195 16.02 -19.34 15.48
CA GLN A 195 16.10 -19.33 16.94
C GLN A 195 15.23 -18.25 17.58
N THR A 196 14.25 -18.65 18.40
CA THR A 196 13.44 -17.75 19.24
C THR A 196 13.56 -18.13 20.71
N PHE A 197 13.69 -17.13 21.58
CA PHE A 197 13.73 -17.30 23.03
C PHE A 197 12.82 -16.27 23.69
N SER A 198 11.90 -16.74 24.53
CA SER A 198 10.87 -15.94 25.18
C SER A 198 10.86 -16.21 26.67
N LEU A 199 10.68 -15.15 27.46
CA LEU A 199 10.41 -15.20 28.89
C LEU A 199 8.98 -14.73 29.12
N PHE A 200 8.25 -15.36 30.02
CA PHE A 200 6.89 -14.95 30.33
C PHE A 200 6.57 -15.11 31.81
N CYS A 201 5.57 -14.33 32.24
CA CYS A 201 4.98 -14.38 33.57
C CYS A 201 3.48 -14.16 33.45
N ASP A 202 2.70 -14.91 34.20
CA ASP A 202 1.25 -14.81 34.22
C ASP A 202 0.69 -14.91 35.65
N ALA A 203 -0.42 -14.20 35.90
CA ALA A 203 -1.11 -14.17 37.19
C ALA A 203 -2.63 -14.03 37.04
N ALA A 204 -3.38 -14.74 37.87
CA ALA A 204 -4.84 -14.63 37.96
C ALA A 204 -5.26 -13.85 39.21
N TRP A 205 -6.37 -13.11 39.11
CA TRP A 205 -6.95 -12.32 40.21
C TRP A 205 -8.46 -12.51 40.30
N ASP A 206 -9.01 -12.27 41.48
CA ASP A 206 -10.46 -12.29 41.70
C ASP A 206 -11.11 -10.90 41.64
N ARG A 207 -12.41 -10.82 41.97
CA ARG A 207 -13.17 -9.56 41.96
C ARG A 207 -12.61 -8.46 42.88
N ASN A 208 -11.86 -8.81 43.92
CA ASN A 208 -11.22 -7.86 44.82
C ASN A 208 -9.82 -7.45 44.34
N LEU A 209 -9.39 -7.92 43.16
CA LEU A 209 -8.03 -7.80 42.64
C LEU A 209 -6.98 -8.47 43.55
N GLU A 210 -7.40 -9.45 44.34
CA GLU A 210 -6.47 -10.26 45.14
C GLU A 210 -5.81 -11.28 44.22
N PHE A 211 -4.47 -11.25 44.18
CA PHE A 211 -3.66 -12.23 43.47
C PHE A 211 -3.55 -13.50 44.31
N HIS A 212 -4.02 -14.61 43.76
CA HIS A 212 -3.90 -15.91 44.40
C HIS A 212 -2.53 -16.48 44.07
N GLY A 213 -1.65 -16.56 45.07
CA GLY A 213 -0.23 -16.87 44.88
C GLY A 213 0.04 -18.24 44.24
N ASP A 214 -0.88 -19.18 44.38
CA ASP A 214 -0.85 -20.48 43.71
C ASP A 214 -1.20 -20.42 42.21
N ARG A 215 -1.51 -19.24 41.67
CA ARG A 215 -1.86 -19.00 40.27
C ARG A 215 -0.94 -17.98 39.61
N VAL A 216 0.28 -17.84 40.13
CA VAL A 216 1.34 -17.03 39.52
C VAL A 216 2.40 -17.97 38.97
N TRP A 217 2.65 -17.87 37.67
CA TRP A 217 3.59 -18.70 36.95
C TRP A 217 4.61 -17.82 36.23
N TYR A 218 5.82 -18.35 36.10
CA TYR A 218 6.84 -17.79 35.22
C TYR A 218 7.51 -18.91 34.46
N GLY A 219 8.06 -18.58 33.30
CA GLY A 219 8.63 -19.58 32.44
C GLY A 219 9.47 -19.01 31.31
N ALA A 220 10.02 -19.94 30.54
CA ALA A 220 10.77 -19.66 29.35
C ALA A 220 10.33 -20.61 28.25
N GLN A 221 10.35 -20.11 27.02
CA GLN A 221 10.20 -20.91 25.82
C GLN A 221 11.40 -20.70 24.91
N TRP A 222 11.88 -21.79 24.33
CA TRP A 222 13.01 -21.79 23.43
C TRP A 222 12.73 -22.67 22.22
N SER A 223 12.81 -22.09 21.03
CA SER A 223 12.76 -22.82 19.77
C SER A 223 14.16 -22.84 19.17
N PRO A 224 15.00 -23.85 19.50
CA PRO A 224 16.35 -23.94 18.95
C PRO A 224 16.38 -24.22 17.44
N PHE A 225 15.30 -24.78 16.90
CA PHE A 225 15.11 -25.12 15.49
C PHE A 225 13.64 -24.90 15.10
N ASN A 226 13.35 -24.65 13.82
CA ASN A 226 11.98 -24.44 13.30
C ASN A 226 11.03 -25.65 13.43
N VAL A 227 11.52 -26.77 13.97
CA VAL A 227 10.79 -28.04 14.11
C VAL A 227 10.71 -28.51 15.56
N VAL A 228 11.34 -27.80 16.50
CA VAL A 228 11.36 -28.17 17.93
C VAL A 228 11.14 -26.94 18.79
N ASP A 229 10.11 -26.97 19.62
CA ASP A 229 9.92 -26.01 20.72
C ASP A 229 10.12 -26.70 22.06
N LEU A 230 10.78 -26.00 22.97
CA LEU A 230 11.00 -26.41 24.34
C LEU A 230 10.35 -25.38 25.27
N SER A 231 9.56 -25.83 26.23
CA SER A 231 8.91 -24.95 27.19
C SER A 231 9.18 -25.38 28.64
N PHE A 232 9.35 -24.38 29.51
CA PHE A 232 9.54 -24.56 30.94
C PHE A 232 8.65 -23.59 31.70
N ARG A 233 7.95 -24.07 32.73
CA ARG A 233 7.13 -23.26 33.64
C ARG A 233 7.32 -23.69 35.09
N LYS A 234 7.31 -22.72 35.99
CA LYS A 234 7.35 -22.93 37.44
C LYS A 234 6.36 -22.01 38.16
N ASN A 235 5.69 -22.55 39.17
CA ASN A 235 4.82 -21.77 40.04
C ASN A 235 5.64 -20.96 41.04
N VAL A 236 5.20 -19.75 41.39
CA VAL A 236 5.92 -18.87 42.32
C VAL A 236 5.81 -19.36 43.77
N ASN A 237 4.67 -19.89 44.19
CA ASN A 237 4.37 -20.21 45.60
C ASN A 237 4.13 -21.70 45.88
N ARG A 238 4.20 -22.55 44.86
CA ARG A 238 4.14 -24.01 44.97
C ARG A 238 5.37 -24.64 44.32
N ASP A 239 5.73 -25.85 44.70
CA ASP A 239 6.79 -26.61 44.04
C ASP A 239 6.36 -27.23 42.70
N ASP A 240 5.31 -26.70 42.08
CA ASP A 240 4.81 -27.15 40.79
C ASP A 240 5.74 -26.73 39.64
N MET A 241 6.03 -27.68 38.74
CA MET A 241 6.89 -27.46 37.58
C MET A 241 6.36 -28.21 36.35
N ALA A 242 6.51 -27.61 35.17
CA ALA A 242 6.16 -28.24 33.90
C ALA A 242 7.27 -28.09 32.86
N LEU A 243 7.49 -29.16 32.08
CA LEU A 243 8.42 -29.22 30.96
C LEU A 243 7.67 -29.71 29.73
N GLY A 244 7.78 -28.97 28.63
CA GLY A 244 7.15 -29.29 27.36
C GLY A 244 8.15 -29.42 26.22
N VAL A 245 7.84 -30.32 25.29
CA VAL A 245 8.52 -30.47 24.01
C VAL A 245 7.47 -30.57 22.92
N ASP A 246 7.59 -29.73 21.90
CA ASP A 246 6.72 -29.72 20.74
C ASP A 246 7.55 -29.96 19.47
N LEU A 247 7.03 -30.84 18.61
CA LEU A 247 7.63 -31.19 17.33
C LEU A 247 6.71 -30.73 16.21
N HIS A 248 7.26 -29.94 15.30
CA HIS A 248 6.52 -29.36 14.18
C HIS A 248 6.99 -29.99 12.86
N MET A 249 6.05 -30.54 12.10
CA MET A 249 6.26 -31.23 10.83
C MET A 249 5.31 -30.70 9.77
N GLY A 250 5.67 -29.57 9.17
CA GLY A 250 4.75 -28.92 8.24
C GLY A 250 3.48 -28.48 9.00
N GLY A 251 2.30 -28.65 8.40
CA GLY A 251 1.01 -28.33 9.02
C GLY A 251 0.62 -29.15 10.25
N LEU A 252 1.48 -30.05 10.75
CA LEU A 252 1.23 -30.92 11.90
C LEU A 252 2.18 -30.59 13.05
N GLY A 253 1.64 -30.28 14.23
CA GLY A 253 2.36 -30.18 15.49
C GLY A 253 2.01 -31.35 16.41
N LEU A 254 3.00 -31.95 17.04
CA LEU A 254 2.85 -32.97 18.07
C LEU A 254 3.57 -32.51 19.33
N GLY A 255 2.82 -32.38 20.42
CA GLY A 255 3.36 -31.85 21.65
C GLY A 255 3.15 -32.75 22.85
N TYR A 256 4.09 -32.69 23.79
CA TYR A 256 4.01 -33.37 25.07
C TYR A 256 4.47 -32.45 26.20
N VAL A 257 3.67 -32.36 27.26
CA VAL A 257 4.01 -31.60 28.47
C VAL A 257 3.88 -32.54 29.67
N GLY A 258 4.96 -32.69 30.42
CA GLY A 258 4.97 -33.34 31.72
C GLY A 258 5.01 -32.31 32.83
N ALA A 259 4.12 -32.43 33.81
CA ALA A 259 4.08 -31.59 34.99
C ALA A 259 4.13 -32.41 36.26
N GLU A 260 4.83 -31.89 37.26
CA GLU A 260 4.85 -32.38 38.63
C GLU A 260 4.19 -31.33 39.51
N GLN A 261 3.18 -31.74 40.28
CA GLN A 261 2.40 -30.85 41.13
C GLN A 261 2.47 -31.32 42.59
N GLU A 262 2.62 -30.36 43.49
CA GLU A 262 2.59 -30.58 44.93
C GLU A 262 1.19 -30.99 45.37
N ASN A 263 1.08 -32.10 46.10
CA ASN A 263 -0.20 -32.62 46.55
C ASN A 263 -0.73 -31.79 47.74
N PRO A 264 -1.83 -31.01 47.58
CA PRO A 264 -2.32 -30.12 48.63
C PRO A 264 -2.85 -30.84 49.88
N ALA A 265 -3.18 -32.14 49.76
CA ALA A 265 -3.72 -32.96 50.84
C ALA A 265 -2.61 -33.65 51.68
N GLY A 266 -1.34 -33.48 51.30
CA GLY A 266 -0.20 -34.22 51.85
C GLY A 266 -0.13 -35.65 51.31
N GLY A 267 0.99 -36.01 50.66
CA GLY A 267 1.15 -37.29 49.98
C GLY A 267 2.27 -37.27 48.94
N SER A 268 2.28 -38.24 48.02
CA SER A 268 3.18 -38.21 46.86
C SER A 268 2.78 -37.10 45.88
N ASN A 269 3.76 -36.48 45.20
CA ASN A 269 3.51 -35.48 44.17
C ASN A 269 2.67 -36.07 43.03
N LEU A 270 1.76 -35.27 42.51
CA LEU A 270 0.90 -35.64 41.40
C LEU A 270 1.65 -35.45 40.08
N SER A 271 1.64 -36.47 39.22
CA SER A 271 2.16 -36.36 37.86
C SER A 271 0.99 -36.14 36.90
N ALA A 272 1.03 -35.03 36.17
CA ALA A 272 0.08 -34.70 35.12
C ALA A 272 0.80 -34.74 33.77
N ASN A 273 0.30 -35.57 32.86
CA ASN A 273 0.88 -35.72 31.53
C ASN A 273 -0.13 -35.27 30.49
N ARG A 274 0.31 -34.45 29.53
CA ARG A 274 -0.51 -33.90 28.47
C ARG A 274 0.13 -34.17 27.12
N SER A 275 -0.68 -34.57 26.15
CA SER A 275 -0.30 -34.71 24.76
C SER A 275 -1.24 -33.89 23.89
N HIS A 276 -0.72 -33.32 22.80
CA HIS A 276 -1.55 -32.57 21.88
C HIS A 276 -1.16 -32.75 20.42
N VAL A 277 -2.15 -32.55 19.56
CA VAL A 277 -2.03 -32.58 18.11
C VAL A 277 -2.57 -31.25 17.59
N ARG A 278 -1.74 -30.52 16.86
CA ARG A 278 -2.10 -29.27 16.20
C ARG A 278 -2.07 -29.47 14.69
N LEU A 279 -3.09 -29.00 14.00
CA LEU A 279 -3.11 -28.89 12.55
C LEU A 279 -3.27 -27.42 12.18
N ASN A 280 -2.30 -26.88 11.43
CA ASN A 280 -2.29 -25.48 11.03
C ASN A 280 -2.04 -25.35 9.53
N SER A 281 -2.91 -24.61 8.86
CA SER A 281 -2.81 -24.30 7.42
C SER A 281 -1.51 -23.58 7.05
N SER A 282 -0.89 -22.83 7.95
CA SER A 282 0.33 -22.09 7.68
C SER A 282 1.62 -22.91 7.78
N MET A 283 1.70 -23.85 8.72
CA MET A 283 2.96 -24.54 8.99
C MET A 283 3.40 -25.49 7.85
N PHE A 284 2.57 -25.75 6.83
CA PHE A 284 2.94 -26.55 5.65
C PHE A 284 4.14 -26.02 4.84
N HIS A 285 4.63 -24.82 5.12
CA HIS A 285 5.80 -24.23 4.47
C HIS A 285 7.17 -24.66 5.05
N ASN A 286 7.21 -25.24 6.26
CA ASN A 286 8.47 -25.44 7.00
C ASN A 286 9.30 -26.69 6.61
N MET A 287 8.82 -27.55 5.70
CA MET A 287 9.61 -28.69 5.20
C MET A 287 10.68 -28.31 4.16
N ARG A 288 10.82 -27.02 3.80
CA ARG A 288 11.77 -26.56 2.76
C ARG A 288 13.26 -26.57 3.17
N VAL A 289 13.60 -26.91 4.41
CA VAL A 289 15.00 -26.89 4.89
C VAL A 289 15.78 -28.18 4.55
N MET A 290 15.12 -29.25 4.12
CA MET A 290 15.78 -30.54 3.82
C MET A 290 15.81 -30.96 2.35
N THR A 291 15.32 -30.12 1.43
CA THR A 291 15.47 -30.34 -0.02
C THR A 291 16.08 -29.11 -0.68
N PRO A 292 17.01 -29.25 -1.64
CA PRO A 292 17.57 -28.10 -2.35
C PRO A 292 16.42 -27.28 -2.97
N PRO A 293 16.47 -25.94 -2.90
CA PRO A 293 15.35 -25.10 -3.31
C PRO A 293 15.02 -25.33 -4.78
N ARG A 294 13.74 -25.63 -5.05
CA ARG A 294 13.21 -25.62 -6.42
C ARG A 294 13.26 -24.18 -6.91
N ARG A 295 13.90 -23.97 -8.07
CA ARG A 295 13.93 -22.68 -8.76
C ARG A 295 12.50 -22.26 -9.11
N SER A 296 12.12 -21.03 -8.78
CA SER A 296 10.78 -20.48 -9.05
C SER A 296 10.84 -19.16 -9.78
N TYR A 297 9.78 -18.84 -10.51
CA TYR A 297 9.59 -17.50 -11.06
C TYR A 297 8.68 -16.67 -10.15
N ALA A 298 9.05 -15.41 -9.95
CA ALA A 298 8.15 -14.42 -9.38
C ALA A 298 7.15 -13.95 -10.44
N HIS A 299 5.88 -13.84 -10.10
CA HIS A 299 4.82 -13.39 -11.00
C HIS A 299 4.45 -11.97 -10.64
N LEU A 300 4.88 -11.04 -11.49
CA LEU A 300 4.55 -9.62 -11.43
C LEU A 300 3.38 -9.36 -12.36
N LYS A 301 2.24 -8.98 -11.80
CA LYS A 301 1.06 -8.62 -12.58
C LYS A 301 0.91 -7.10 -12.61
N LEU A 302 0.99 -6.51 -13.79
CA LEU A 302 0.77 -5.08 -14.04
C LEU A 302 -0.67 -4.89 -14.53
N GLU A 303 -1.52 -4.37 -13.65
CA GLU A 303 -2.92 -4.07 -13.96
C GLU A 303 -3.39 -2.81 -13.24
N GLY A 304 -4.39 -2.13 -13.80
CA GLY A 304 -4.98 -0.92 -13.22
C GLY A 304 -4.06 0.30 -13.27
N MET A 305 -4.41 1.32 -12.49
CA MET A 305 -3.62 2.54 -12.42
C MET A 305 -2.39 2.33 -11.52
N ALA A 306 -1.22 2.70 -12.02
CA ALA A 306 0.01 2.78 -11.26
C ALA A 306 0.13 4.15 -10.58
N SER A 307 0.68 4.16 -9.38
CA SER A 307 0.98 5.39 -8.65
C SER A 307 2.14 5.17 -7.69
N GLU A 308 2.80 6.26 -7.31
CA GLU A 308 3.83 6.29 -6.28
C GLU A 308 3.22 6.19 -4.87
N TYR A 309 1.91 6.38 -4.72
CA TYR A 309 1.23 6.40 -3.42
C TYR A 309 -0.20 5.81 -3.44
N THR A 310 -0.75 5.51 -2.25
CA THR A 310 -2.08 4.89 -2.09
C THR A 310 -3.19 5.93 -1.92
N TRP A 311 -4.36 5.67 -2.50
CA TRP A 311 -5.58 6.42 -2.23
C TRP A 311 -6.59 5.55 -1.49
N LEU A 312 -7.28 6.11 -0.50
CA LEU A 312 -8.36 5.44 0.24
C LEU A 312 -9.57 5.05 -0.64
N ILE A 313 -9.67 5.54 -1.88
CA ILE A 313 -10.85 5.37 -2.77
C ILE A 313 -10.45 4.94 -4.21
N SER A 314 -9.20 4.55 -4.49
CA SER A 314 -8.75 4.32 -5.88
C SER A 314 -8.71 2.85 -6.30
N GLY A 315 -9.03 2.60 -7.58
CA GLY A 315 -8.62 1.40 -8.33
C GLY A 315 -7.12 1.33 -8.64
N VAL A 316 -6.25 1.98 -7.83
CA VAL A 316 -4.79 1.81 -7.91
C VAL A 316 -4.47 0.39 -7.46
N LYS A 317 -3.86 -0.36 -8.36
CA LYS A 317 -3.50 -1.78 -8.15
C LYS A 317 -1.99 -2.01 -8.14
N PHE A 318 -1.22 -0.99 -8.55
CA PHE A 318 0.23 -1.01 -8.59
C PHE A 318 0.81 0.19 -7.84
N ARG A 319 1.69 -0.06 -6.87
CA ARG A 319 2.45 0.96 -6.14
C ARG A 319 3.92 0.83 -6.44
N LEU A 320 4.55 1.94 -6.82
CA LEU A 320 5.97 1.95 -7.14
C LEU A 320 6.86 1.59 -5.93
N PRO A 321 6.69 2.18 -4.72
CA PRO A 321 7.52 1.81 -3.56
C PRO A 321 7.44 0.32 -3.22
N ASP A 322 6.21 -0.22 -3.16
CA ASP A 322 5.98 -1.65 -2.88
C ASP A 322 6.63 -2.54 -3.94
N PHE A 323 6.60 -2.13 -5.21
CA PHE A 323 7.26 -2.85 -6.30
C PHE A 323 8.79 -2.80 -6.18
N LEU A 324 9.39 -1.64 -5.87
CA LEU A 324 10.84 -1.52 -5.71
C LEU A 324 11.34 -2.40 -4.55
N GLU A 325 10.62 -2.42 -3.43
CA GLU A 325 10.91 -3.31 -2.30
C GLU A 325 10.79 -4.80 -2.71
N GLN A 326 9.75 -5.15 -3.47
CA GLN A 326 9.56 -6.49 -4.01
C GLN A 326 10.72 -6.93 -4.89
N MET A 327 11.16 -6.07 -5.82
CA MET A 327 12.27 -6.35 -6.72
C MET A 327 13.58 -6.55 -5.97
N GLU A 328 13.84 -5.73 -4.94
CA GLU A 328 15.01 -5.89 -4.07
C GLU A 328 14.97 -7.22 -3.31
N ALA A 329 13.80 -7.60 -2.79
CA ALA A 329 13.61 -8.86 -2.07
C ALA A 329 13.86 -10.08 -2.98
N ILE A 330 13.27 -10.11 -4.18
CA ILE A 330 13.46 -11.24 -5.11
C ILE A 330 14.86 -11.30 -5.70
N GLY A 331 15.56 -10.16 -5.86
CA GLY A 331 16.95 -10.12 -6.31
C GLY A 331 17.88 -10.86 -5.34
N LYS A 332 17.65 -10.66 -4.03
CA LYS A 332 18.43 -11.28 -2.95
C LYS A 332 18.05 -12.75 -2.67
N ASP A 333 16.90 -13.23 -3.12
CA ASP A 333 16.43 -14.60 -2.88
C ASP A 333 17.12 -15.61 -3.83
N PRO A 334 17.94 -16.56 -3.32
CA PRO A 334 18.60 -17.56 -4.17
C PRO A 334 17.62 -18.56 -4.81
N THR A 335 16.38 -18.66 -4.34
CA THR A 335 15.34 -19.56 -4.86
C THR A 335 14.62 -19.01 -6.09
N VAL A 336 14.73 -17.70 -6.37
CA VAL A 336 14.10 -17.05 -7.52
C VAL A 336 14.99 -17.18 -8.75
N LYS A 337 14.54 -17.87 -9.80
CA LYS A 337 15.26 -17.99 -11.08
C LYS A 337 15.04 -16.78 -11.98
N GLY A 338 13.83 -16.22 -11.95
CA GLY A 338 13.43 -15.12 -12.80
C GLY A 338 12.10 -14.51 -12.40
N VAL A 339 11.62 -13.57 -13.20
CA VAL A 339 10.33 -12.90 -13.04
C VAL A 339 9.52 -13.01 -14.32
N LEU A 340 8.25 -13.41 -14.21
CA LEU A 340 7.23 -13.23 -15.24
C LEU A 340 6.55 -11.88 -15.02
N VAL A 341 6.71 -10.98 -15.98
CA VAL A 341 5.98 -9.71 -16.06
C VAL A 341 4.76 -9.94 -16.94
N GLU A 342 3.59 -10.02 -16.33
CA GLU A 342 2.31 -10.11 -17.01
C GLU A 342 1.65 -8.73 -17.04
N MET A 343 1.56 -8.13 -18.22
CA MET A 343 0.88 -6.85 -18.40
C MET A 343 -0.52 -7.06 -18.96
N ARG A 344 -1.54 -6.63 -18.20
CA ARG A 344 -2.94 -6.72 -18.62
C ARG A 344 -3.39 -5.45 -19.35
N PRO A 345 -4.39 -5.56 -20.24
CA PRO A 345 -5.05 -4.39 -20.81
C PRO A 345 -5.54 -3.46 -19.69
N GLY A 346 -5.30 -2.16 -19.84
CA GLY A 346 -5.71 -1.14 -18.87
C GLY A 346 -4.70 -0.87 -17.75
N PHE A 347 -3.48 -1.43 -17.80
CA PHE A 347 -2.37 -0.90 -17.00
C PHE A 347 -2.03 0.51 -17.47
N GLN A 348 -2.14 1.48 -16.58
CA GLN A 348 -1.87 2.90 -16.86
C GLN A 348 -0.74 3.37 -15.94
N ALA A 349 0.36 3.79 -16.53
CA ALA A 349 1.52 4.29 -15.81
C ALA A 349 2.09 5.49 -16.54
N ASP A 350 2.54 6.46 -15.75
CA ASP A 350 3.33 7.58 -16.24
C ASP A 350 4.71 7.09 -16.76
N PRO A 351 5.32 7.76 -17.76
CA PRO A 351 6.64 7.40 -18.27
C PRO A 351 7.73 7.22 -17.21
N VAL A 352 7.72 7.99 -16.12
CA VAL A 352 8.68 7.84 -15.01
C VAL A 352 8.49 6.53 -14.28
N ILE A 353 7.25 6.12 -14.01
CA ILE A 353 6.96 4.82 -13.39
C ILE A 353 7.40 3.69 -14.32
N LEU A 354 7.14 3.79 -15.63
CA LEU A 354 7.63 2.81 -16.60
C LEU A 354 9.16 2.74 -16.62
N TRP A 355 9.84 3.89 -16.53
CA TRP A 355 11.29 3.96 -16.44
C TRP A 355 11.84 3.32 -15.16
N GLU A 356 11.21 3.54 -14.01
CA GLU A 356 11.61 2.91 -12.73
C GLU A 356 11.40 1.39 -12.75
N VAL A 357 10.26 0.93 -13.30
CA VAL A 357 9.99 -0.50 -13.48
C VAL A 357 11.01 -1.14 -14.40
N HIS A 358 11.27 -0.52 -15.56
CA HIS A 358 12.30 -0.96 -16.49
C HIS A 358 13.66 -1.06 -15.81
N ARG A 359 14.06 -0.02 -15.08
CA ARG A 359 15.34 0.01 -14.39
C ARG A 359 15.47 -1.10 -13.35
N ALA A 360 14.46 -1.30 -12.50
CA ALA A 360 14.49 -2.36 -11.50
C ALA A 360 14.56 -3.77 -12.13
N LEU A 361 13.85 -3.97 -13.26
CA LEU A 361 13.94 -5.21 -14.04
C LEU A 361 15.32 -5.39 -14.68
N LYS A 362 15.95 -4.32 -15.17
CA LYS A 362 17.31 -4.34 -15.71
C LYS A 362 18.33 -4.71 -14.65
N GLU A 363 18.26 -4.09 -13.47
CA GLU A 363 19.12 -4.43 -12.32
C GLU A 363 18.94 -5.89 -11.88
N PHE A 364 17.71 -6.41 -11.93
CA PHE A 364 17.42 -7.82 -11.67
C PHE A 364 18.01 -8.74 -12.75
N LYS A 365 17.90 -8.36 -14.02
CA LYS A 365 18.49 -9.09 -15.15
C LYS A 365 20.02 -9.11 -15.11
N ASP A 366 20.65 -7.99 -14.78
CA ASP A 366 22.11 -7.85 -14.65
C ASP A 366 22.70 -8.74 -13.55
N GLN A 367 21.89 -9.17 -12.58
CA GLN A 367 22.24 -10.19 -11.58
C GLN A 367 22.21 -11.63 -12.14
N GLY A 368 21.97 -11.80 -13.44
CA GLY A 368 21.89 -13.10 -14.11
C GLY A 368 20.55 -13.81 -13.92
N ARG A 369 19.48 -13.07 -13.59
CA ARG A 369 18.12 -13.61 -13.43
C ARG A 369 17.34 -13.43 -14.73
N GLU A 370 16.44 -14.36 -15.01
CA GLU A 370 15.62 -14.33 -16.24
C GLU A 370 14.43 -13.37 -16.09
N VAL A 371 14.14 -12.58 -17.12
CA VAL A 371 12.92 -11.77 -17.24
C VAL A 371 12.08 -12.33 -18.37
N VAL A 372 10.84 -12.73 -18.10
CA VAL A 372 9.89 -13.21 -19.10
C VAL A 372 8.72 -12.25 -19.15
N PHE A 373 8.27 -11.88 -20.34
CA PHE A 373 7.18 -10.93 -20.53
C PHE A 373 6.00 -11.61 -21.21
N TYR A 374 4.79 -11.36 -20.71
CA TYR A 374 3.54 -11.78 -21.33
C TYR A 374 2.56 -10.62 -21.34
N SER A 375 1.88 -10.40 -22.47
CA SER A 375 0.85 -9.38 -22.58
C SER A 375 -0.29 -9.79 -23.51
N HIS A 376 -1.44 -9.14 -23.36
CA HIS A 376 -2.59 -9.28 -24.26
C HIS A 376 -2.51 -8.34 -25.45
N SER A 377 -1.88 -7.18 -25.28
CA SER A 377 -1.60 -6.18 -26.31
C SER A 377 -0.30 -5.46 -25.99
N LEU A 378 0.31 -4.85 -27.00
CA LEU A 378 1.52 -4.06 -26.83
C LEU A 378 1.23 -2.58 -27.12
N SER A 379 1.84 -1.70 -26.34
CA SER A 379 1.93 -0.27 -26.59
C SER A 379 3.40 0.13 -26.58
N LEU A 380 3.72 1.39 -26.91
CA LEU A 380 5.09 1.89 -26.78
C LEU A 380 5.66 1.66 -25.35
N GLY A 381 4.83 1.84 -24.31
CA GLY A 381 5.22 1.59 -22.92
C GLY A 381 5.44 0.12 -22.58
N SER A 382 4.63 -0.79 -23.11
CA SER A 382 4.84 -2.22 -22.86
C SER A 382 6.00 -2.77 -23.69
N LEU A 383 6.21 -2.28 -24.90
CA LEU A 383 7.38 -2.61 -25.72
C LEU A 383 8.67 -2.18 -25.02
N TYR A 384 8.65 -0.99 -24.42
CA TYR A 384 9.74 -0.50 -23.59
C TYR A 384 10.07 -1.48 -22.46
N LEU A 385 9.09 -1.94 -21.67
CA LEU A 385 9.31 -2.95 -20.63
C LEU A 385 9.73 -4.33 -21.19
N ALA A 386 9.08 -4.76 -22.27
CA ALA A 386 9.32 -6.05 -22.91
C ALA A 386 10.71 -6.14 -23.56
N SER A 387 11.32 -5.00 -23.93
CA SER A 387 12.66 -4.94 -24.50
C SER A 387 13.76 -5.48 -23.57
N LEU A 388 13.49 -5.54 -22.25
CA LEU A 388 14.37 -6.18 -21.28
C LEU A 388 14.16 -7.68 -21.15
N ALA A 389 13.06 -8.22 -21.68
CA ALA A 389 12.73 -9.62 -21.49
C ALA A 389 13.73 -10.52 -22.26
N ASP A 390 14.04 -11.67 -21.67
CA ASP A 390 14.73 -12.75 -22.37
C ASP A 390 13.77 -13.51 -23.30
N ARG A 391 12.46 -13.41 -23.03
CA ARG A 391 11.40 -13.97 -23.84
C ARG A 391 10.12 -13.13 -23.75
N VAL A 392 9.45 -12.92 -24.87
CA VAL A 392 8.18 -12.22 -24.99
C VAL A 392 7.12 -13.16 -25.57
N ALA A 393 6.02 -13.30 -24.85
CA ALA A 393 4.82 -13.96 -25.31
C ALA A 393 3.69 -12.94 -25.50
N LEU A 394 2.89 -13.14 -26.54
CA LEU A 394 1.70 -12.33 -26.82
C LEU A 394 0.47 -13.24 -26.93
N LEU A 395 -0.69 -12.71 -26.61
CA LEU A 395 -1.94 -13.38 -26.95
C LEU A 395 -2.06 -13.56 -28.48
N PRO A 396 -2.61 -14.67 -29.01
CA PRO A 396 -2.69 -14.88 -30.46
C PRO A 396 -3.50 -13.83 -31.24
N ILE A 397 -4.45 -13.17 -30.60
CA ILE A 397 -5.22 -12.04 -31.17
C ILE A 397 -4.68 -10.68 -30.70
N GLY A 398 -3.54 -10.68 -30.01
CA GLY A 398 -2.92 -9.46 -29.53
C GLY A 398 -2.39 -8.63 -30.69
N GLU A 399 -2.28 -7.33 -30.44
CA GLU A 399 -1.79 -6.34 -31.39
C GLU A 399 -0.85 -5.38 -30.68
N ALA A 400 0.02 -4.71 -31.42
CA ALA A 400 0.77 -3.57 -30.93
C ALA A 400 0.20 -2.26 -31.49
N GLU A 401 -0.13 -1.33 -30.60
CA GLU A 401 -0.51 0.05 -30.92
C GLU A 401 0.66 0.99 -30.62
N ILE A 402 1.28 1.53 -31.66
CA ILE A 402 2.47 2.37 -31.55
C ILE A 402 2.07 3.84 -31.62
N ASN A 403 1.77 4.41 -30.46
CA ASN A 403 1.52 5.85 -30.32
C ASN A 403 2.79 6.59 -29.90
N PRO A 404 3.27 7.58 -30.68
CA PRO A 404 4.39 8.40 -30.28
C PRO A 404 3.99 9.35 -29.13
N PHE A 405 4.99 9.83 -28.38
CA PHE A 405 4.77 10.91 -27.42
C PHE A 405 4.35 12.18 -28.16
N GLY A 406 3.23 12.74 -27.76
CA GLY A 406 2.66 13.91 -28.39
C GLY A 406 1.53 14.49 -27.57
N GLY A 407 1.06 15.67 -27.97
CA GLY A 407 -0.05 16.33 -27.31
C GLY A 407 -0.72 17.31 -28.24
N GLU A 408 -2.04 17.36 -28.16
CA GLU A 408 -2.85 18.37 -28.83
C GLU A 408 -3.38 19.35 -27.80
N ARG A 409 -3.49 20.62 -28.20
CA ARG A 409 -4.06 21.67 -27.36
C ARG A 409 -5.17 22.38 -28.12
N LEU A 410 -6.31 22.54 -27.47
CA LEU A 410 -7.40 23.36 -27.98
C LEU A 410 -7.08 24.85 -27.82
N TYR A 411 -7.48 25.64 -28.81
CA TYR A 411 -7.34 27.09 -28.82
C TYR A 411 -8.71 27.75 -28.92
N PHE A 412 -9.03 28.57 -27.93
CA PHE A 412 -10.34 29.16 -27.69
C PHE A 412 -10.43 30.63 -28.09
N LYS A 413 -9.33 31.30 -28.46
CA LYS A 413 -9.32 32.73 -28.80
C LYS A 413 -10.46 33.15 -29.72
N ASP A 414 -10.62 32.46 -30.85
CA ASP A 414 -11.62 32.83 -31.86
C ASP A 414 -13.05 32.51 -31.39
N ALA A 415 -13.23 31.47 -30.57
CA ALA A 415 -14.51 31.14 -29.94
C ALA A 415 -14.89 32.20 -28.89
N LEU A 416 -13.94 32.60 -28.05
CA LEU A 416 -14.11 33.65 -27.05
C LEU A 416 -14.44 35.00 -27.72
N ALA A 417 -13.71 35.37 -28.77
CA ALA A 417 -13.97 36.59 -29.52
C ALA A 417 -15.39 36.62 -30.11
N LYS A 418 -15.87 35.48 -30.66
CA LYS A 418 -17.27 35.34 -31.12
C LYS A 418 -18.28 35.44 -29.98
N ALA A 419 -17.95 34.92 -28.81
CA ALA A 419 -18.76 35.04 -27.61
C ALA A 419 -18.76 36.45 -26.99
N GLY A 420 -17.97 37.39 -27.54
CA GLY A 420 -17.83 38.74 -26.97
C GLY A 420 -16.94 38.78 -25.74
N VAL A 421 -15.95 37.89 -25.65
CA VAL A 421 -14.94 37.84 -24.58
C VAL A 421 -13.54 38.01 -25.18
N GLU A 422 -12.73 38.86 -24.59
CA GLU A 422 -11.29 38.99 -24.88
C GLU A 422 -10.49 38.37 -23.75
N PHE A 423 -9.37 37.72 -24.05
CA PHE A 423 -8.39 37.32 -23.05
C PHE A 423 -7.10 38.12 -23.25
N THR A 424 -6.69 38.89 -22.24
CA THR A 424 -5.38 39.54 -22.22
C THR A 424 -4.40 38.66 -21.48
N ARG A 425 -3.25 38.43 -22.10
CA ARG A 425 -2.16 37.63 -21.56
C ARG A 425 -0.97 38.53 -21.23
N TRP A 426 -0.39 38.32 -20.07
CA TRP A 426 0.88 38.92 -19.66
C TRP A 426 1.86 37.81 -19.32
N ASN A 427 3.05 37.85 -19.89
CA ASN A 427 4.08 36.85 -19.65
C ASN A 427 5.47 37.47 -19.77
N VAL A 428 6.43 36.84 -19.10
CA VAL A 428 7.85 37.06 -19.32
C VAL A 428 8.47 35.73 -19.74
N GLY A 429 9.05 35.76 -20.94
CA GLY A 429 9.66 34.61 -21.62
C GLY A 429 8.90 34.18 -22.86
N ALA A 430 9.61 34.03 -23.99
CA ALA A 430 9.02 33.69 -25.28
C ALA A 430 8.56 32.23 -25.37
N TRP A 431 9.14 31.33 -24.56
CA TRP A 431 8.79 29.90 -24.52
C TRP A 431 7.77 29.57 -23.44
N LYS A 432 7.35 30.54 -22.62
CA LYS A 432 6.27 30.31 -21.68
C LYS A 432 4.98 30.17 -22.48
N GLY A 433 4.38 28.98 -22.54
CA GLY A 433 3.16 28.71 -23.31
C GLY A 433 1.84 28.80 -22.52
N ALA A 434 1.90 29.09 -21.21
CA ALA A 434 0.69 29.18 -20.38
C ALA A 434 -0.20 30.36 -20.80
N GLY A 435 -1.48 30.11 -21.04
CA GLY A 435 -2.46 31.10 -21.50
C GLY A 435 -2.53 31.28 -23.03
N GLU A 436 -1.71 30.57 -23.82
CA GLU A 436 -1.81 30.61 -25.30
C GLU A 436 -3.13 30.07 -25.82
N GLU A 437 -3.71 29.07 -25.16
CA GLU A 437 -5.02 28.52 -25.49
C GLU A 437 -6.12 29.58 -25.51
N PHE A 438 -5.97 30.66 -24.75
CA PHE A 438 -6.97 31.73 -24.69
C PHE A 438 -6.58 32.96 -25.52
N SER A 439 -5.29 33.18 -25.78
CA SER A 439 -4.77 34.38 -26.47
C SER A 439 -4.42 34.16 -27.95
N ASN A 440 -4.14 32.92 -28.34
CA ASN A 440 -3.73 32.52 -29.69
C ASN A 440 -4.75 31.57 -30.32
N SER A 441 -4.69 31.43 -31.64
CA SER A 441 -5.49 30.43 -32.39
C SER A 441 -4.70 29.15 -32.69
N ALA A 442 -3.41 29.14 -32.37
CA ALA A 442 -2.50 28.01 -32.51
C ALA A 442 -1.27 28.22 -31.61
N MET A 443 -0.50 27.15 -31.41
CA MET A 443 0.75 27.18 -30.64
C MET A 443 1.76 28.12 -31.30
N SER A 444 2.44 28.95 -30.50
CA SER A 444 3.55 29.75 -31.01
C SER A 444 4.71 28.87 -31.53
N PRO A 445 5.47 29.34 -32.54
CA PRO A 445 6.64 28.60 -33.05
C PRO A 445 7.64 28.23 -31.96
N GLU A 446 7.88 29.14 -31.02
CA GLU A 446 8.83 28.98 -29.92
C GLU A 446 8.40 27.86 -28.97
N VAL A 447 7.15 27.89 -28.51
CA VAL A 447 6.59 26.83 -27.64
C VAL A 447 6.57 25.50 -28.37
N ARG A 448 6.21 25.49 -29.66
CA ARG A 448 6.19 24.27 -30.49
C ARG A 448 7.55 23.63 -30.59
N GLU A 449 8.58 24.43 -30.88
CA GLU A 449 9.96 23.95 -30.96
C GLU A 449 10.43 23.37 -29.62
N ASN A 450 10.25 24.10 -28.52
CA ASN A 450 10.79 23.70 -27.22
C ASN A 450 10.08 22.50 -26.60
N VAL A 451 8.74 22.48 -26.60
CA VAL A 451 7.97 21.33 -26.12
C VAL A 451 8.17 20.13 -27.04
N GLY A 452 8.20 20.35 -28.36
CA GLY A 452 8.48 19.30 -29.34
C GLY A 452 9.82 18.63 -29.08
N ARG A 453 10.89 19.41 -28.91
CA ARG A 453 12.22 18.88 -28.58
C ARG A 453 12.21 18.05 -27.29
N ALA A 454 11.63 18.57 -26.20
CA ALA A 454 11.59 17.83 -24.92
C ALA A 454 10.83 16.50 -25.04
N LEU A 455 9.70 16.48 -25.76
CA LEU A 455 8.95 15.25 -26.01
C LEU A 455 9.70 14.27 -26.93
N THR A 456 10.41 14.78 -27.93
CA THR A 456 11.27 13.96 -28.79
C THR A 456 12.38 13.29 -27.99
N GLU A 457 13.03 13.99 -27.06
CA GLU A 457 14.07 13.40 -26.20
C GLU A 457 13.51 12.27 -25.31
N VAL A 458 12.30 12.44 -24.76
CA VAL A 458 11.60 11.38 -23.99
C VAL A 458 11.26 10.18 -24.87
N HIS A 459 10.72 10.45 -26.07
CA HIS A 459 10.37 9.42 -27.05
C HIS A 459 11.59 8.62 -27.51
N ASP A 460 12.68 9.31 -27.84
CA ASP A 460 13.91 8.71 -28.34
C ASP A 460 14.58 7.85 -27.27
N HIS A 461 14.44 8.19 -25.98
CA HIS A 461 14.85 7.31 -24.88
C HIS A 461 14.12 5.95 -24.93
N PHE A 462 12.79 5.98 -25.09
CA PHE A 462 11.98 4.75 -25.17
C PHE A 462 12.35 3.93 -26.42
N VAL A 463 12.43 4.60 -27.57
CA VAL A 463 12.76 3.96 -28.85
C VAL A 463 14.18 3.36 -28.84
N ALA A 464 15.14 4.02 -28.21
CA ALA A 464 16.51 3.52 -28.09
C ALA A 464 16.59 2.22 -27.28
N GLU A 465 15.90 2.14 -26.14
CA GLU A 465 15.86 0.91 -25.33
C GLU A 465 15.10 -0.21 -26.07
N ILE A 466 13.99 0.09 -26.75
CA ILE A 466 13.25 -0.88 -27.60
C ILE A 466 14.17 -1.44 -28.69
N LYS A 467 14.83 -0.55 -29.45
CA LYS A 467 15.75 -0.96 -30.52
C LYS A 467 16.86 -1.85 -29.99
N SER A 468 17.49 -1.44 -28.89
CA SER A 468 18.61 -2.17 -28.30
C SER A 468 18.17 -3.51 -27.70
N GLY A 469 17.02 -3.54 -27.03
CA GLY A 469 16.53 -4.72 -26.32
C GLY A 469 16.09 -5.85 -27.25
N PHE A 470 15.42 -5.50 -28.36
CA PHE A 470 15.04 -6.46 -29.39
C PHE A 470 16.10 -6.67 -30.48
N GLY A 471 17.18 -5.88 -30.48
CA GLY A 471 18.24 -5.99 -31.47
C GLY A 471 17.83 -5.57 -32.88
N LEU A 472 16.88 -4.64 -33.00
CA LEU A 472 16.31 -4.21 -34.29
C LEU A 472 17.32 -3.38 -35.09
N GLY A 473 17.44 -3.69 -36.38
CA GLY A 473 18.07 -2.84 -37.38
C GLY A 473 17.27 -1.57 -37.66
N ASP A 474 17.87 -0.62 -38.39
CA ASP A 474 17.20 0.65 -38.74
C ASP A 474 15.94 0.44 -39.59
N GLU A 475 15.93 -0.57 -40.47
CA GLU A 475 14.79 -0.89 -41.32
C GLU A 475 13.62 -1.49 -40.52
N GLU A 476 13.90 -2.45 -39.64
CA GLU A 476 12.89 -3.09 -38.78
C GLU A 476 12.31 -2.08 -37.78
N LEU A 477 13.15 -1.22 -37.22
CA LEU A 477 12.67 -0.12 -36.37
C LEU A 477 11.78 0.85 -37.14
N GLY A 478 12.16 1.18 -38.38
CA GLY A 478 11.32 2.00 -39.26
C GLY A 478 9.96 1.34 -39.50
N GLN A 479 9.94 0.04 -39.82
CA GLN A 479 8.69 -0.72 -39.99
C GLN A 479 7.82 -0.66 -38.73
N LEU A 480 8.42 -0.84 -37.54
CA LEU A 480 7.70 -0.75 -36.27
C LEU A 480 7.07 0.64 -36.05
N LEU A 481 7.82 1.71 -36.28
CA LEU A 481 7.39 3.08 -35.95
C LEU A 481 6.54 3.75 -37.04
N ASP A 482 6.66 3.34 -38.30
CA ASP A 482 5.91 3.91 -39.42
C ASP A 482 4.45 3.43 -39.48
N HIS A 483 4.10 2.40 -38.70
CA HIS A 483 2.76 1.82 -38.63
C HIS A 483 2.16 1.94 -37.23
N TYR A 484 0.92 2.42 -37.18
CA TYR A 484 0.17 2.56 -35.92
C TYR A 484 -0.20 1.21 -35.29
N PHE A 485 -0.48 0.21 -36.11
CA PHE A 485 -0.93 -1.11 -35.67
C PHE A 485 -0.06 -2.19 -36.29
N HIS A 486 0.32 -3.17 -35.46
CA HIS A 486 0.92 -4.42 -35.89
C HIS A 486 0.13 -5.58 -35.30
N ASP A 487 -0.21 -6.56 -36.12
CA ASP A 487 -0.80 -7.80 -35.62
C ASP A 487 0.26 -8.71 -34.99
N ALA A 488 -0.20 -9.76 -34.30
CA ALA A 488 0.67 -10.72 -33.62
C ALA A 488 1.68 -11.40 -34.56
N ASP A 489 1.29 -11.71 -35.80
CA ASP A 489 2.16 -12.40 -36.75
C ASP A 489 3.29 -11.47 -37.23
N GLN A 490 2.97 -10.21 -37.52
CA GLN A 490 3.97 -9.18 -37.86
C GLN A 490 4.99 -8.96 -36.74
N LEU A 491 4.54 -8.96 -35.49
CA LEU A 491 5.44 -8.81 -34.33
C LEU A 491 6.37 -10.01 -34.12
N VAL A 492 5.93 -11.21 -34.50
CA VAL A 492 6.78 -12.41 -34.55
C VAL A 492 7.78 -12.31 -35.69
N GLU A 493 7.37 -11.86 -36.88
CA GLU A 493 8.27 -11.65 -38.03
C GLU A 493 9.37 -10.61 -37.75
N LEU A 494 9.03 -9.55 -37.01
CA LEU A 494 9.97 -8.52 -36.55
C LEU A 494 10.90 -9.00 -35.40
N GLY A 495 10.68 -10.20 -34.86
CA GLY A 495 11.46 -10.73 -33.74
C GLY A 495 11.20 -10.04 -32.39
N ILE A 496 10.09 -9.30 -32.27
CA ILE A 496 9.66 -8.64 -31.03
C ILE A 496 8.96 -9.65 -30.11
N VAL A 497 8.22 -10.60 -30.69
CA VAL A 497 7.46 -11.64 -29.98
C VAL A 497 8.03 -13.01 -30.33
N ASP A 498 8.38 -13.80 -29.31
CA ASP A 498 8.90 -15.15 -29.50
C ASP A 498 7.80 -16.18 -29.77
N THR A 499 6.63 -15.99 -29.16
CA THR A 499 5.56 -16.98 -29.21
C THR A 499 4.18 -16.39 -28.93
N LEU A 500 3.16 -17.05 -29.47
CA LEU A 500 1.75 -16.70 -29.28
C LEU A 500 1.06 -17.73 -28.41
N LEU A 501 0.51 -17.32 -27.27
CA LEU A 501 -0.09 -18.24 -26.29
C LEU A 501 -1.23 -17.62 -25.50
N TYR A 502 -2.18 -18.48 -25.09
CA TYR A 502 -3.28 -18.11 -24.21
C TYR A 502 -2.87 -18.18 -22.73
N ASP A 503 -3.61 -17.47 -21.87
CA ASP A 503 -3.38 -17.38 -20.43
C ASP A 503 -3.14 -18.74 -19.74
N ASP A 504 -3.87 -19.79 -20.14
CA ASP A 504 -3.77 -21.12 -19.55
C ASP A 504 -2.45 -21.85 -19.87
N LYS A 505 -1.69 -21.35 -20.84
CA LYS A 505 -0.39 -21.91 -21.28
C LYS A 505 0.81 -21.15 -20.76
N VAL A 506 0.63 -19.96 -20.18
CA VAL A 506 1.73 -19.09 -19.73
C VAL A 506 2.58 -19.78 -18.66
N GLU A 507 1.94 -20.35 -17.62
CA GLU A 507 2.65 -20.97 -16.49
C GLU A 507 3.51 -22.16 -16.96
N ASP A 508 2.94 -23.00 -17.82
CA ASP A 508 3.65 -24.14 -18.39
C ASP A 508 4.86 -23.69 -19.23
N TRP A 509 4.68 -22.68 -20.09
CA TRP A 509 5.75 -22.11 -20.93
C TRP A 509 6.89 -21.48 -20.14
N VAL A 510 6.58 -20.85 -19.01
CA VAL A 510 7.59 -20.26 -18.11
C VAL A 510 8.38 -21.36 -17.39
N CYS A 511 7.71 -22.42 -16.89
CA CYS A 511 8.28 -23.39 -15.95
C CYS A 511 8.85 -24.68 -16.57
N HIS A 512 8.62 -24.99 -17.86
CA HIS A 512 8.96 -26.31 -18.45
C HIS A 512 10.00 -26.28 -19.58
N ARG A 513 10.78 -25.20 -19.73
CA ARG A 513 11.73 -25.00 -20.85
C ARG A 513 12.85 -26.06 -20.98
N ASP A 514 13.16 -26.84 -19.95
CA ASP A 514 14.30 -27.77 -19.95
C ASP A 514 14.02 -29.18 -20.50
N SER A 515 12.77 -29.55 -20.82
CA SER A 515 12.49 -30.89 -21.39
C SER A 515 12.71 -31.00 -22.90
N ASP A 516 12.73 -29.89 -23.64
CA ASP A 516 12.59 -29.93 -25.11
C ASP A 516 13.91 -29.78 -25.87
N LYS A 517 15.05 -29.75 -25.17
CA LYS A 517 16.39 -29.72 -25.81
C LYS A 517 17.02 -31.09 -26.08
N LYS A 518 16.23 -32.16 -26.04
CA LYS A 518 16.61 -33.47 -26.60
C LYS A 518 15.50 -33.92 -27.54
N ASP A 519 15.68 -33.62 -28.82
CA ASP A 519 15.39 -34.49 -29.97
C ASP A 519 15.20 -33.64 -31.25
N ASP A 520 16.20 -32.81 -31.57
CA ASP A 520 16.36 -32.27 -32.93
C ASP A 520 17.29 -33.21 -33.74
N GLU A 521 16.84 -34.45 -33.93
CA GLU A 521 17.23 -35.31 -35.04
C GLU A 521 16.01 -36.12 -35.48
N ASP A 522 15.02 -35.45 -36.08
CA ASP A 522 14.38 -35.94 -37.31
C ASP A 522 13.30 -34.94 -37.76
N GLY A 523 13.57 -34.26 -38.86
CA GLY A 523 12.64 -33.35 -39.50
C GLY A 523 11.33 -34.05 -39.88
N LYS A 524 10.22 -33.56 -39.33
CA LYS A 524 8.89 -33.61 -39.94
C LYS A 524 7.96 -32.61 -39.24
N SER A 525 7.63 -31.56 -39.98
CA SER A 525 6.49 -30.68 -39.75
C SER A 525 5.21 -31.49 -39.51
N GLY A 526 4.61 -31.34 -38.34
CA GLY A 526 3.33 -31.94 -38.01
C GLY A 526 2.73 -31.28 -36.78
N ILE A 527 1.89 -30.26 -37.02
CA ILE A 527 0.96 -29.71 -36.02
C ILE A 527 0.10 -30.88 -35.51
N SER A 528 0.26 -31.25 -34.25
CA SER A 528 -0.63 -32.22 -33.59
C SER A 528 -1.41 -31.54 -32.48
N PHE A 529 -2.70 -31.38 -32.71
CA PHE A 529 -3.70 -31.15 -31.67
C PHE A 529 -3.90 -32.48 -30.94
N SER A 530 -3.47 -32.59 -29.68
CA SER A 530 -3.85 -33.70 -28.82
C SER A 530 -4.75 -33.20 -27.69
N LEU A 531 -6.07 -33.36 -27.88
CA LEU A 531 -7.01 -33.48 -26.77
C LEU A 531 -6.76 -34.85 -26.13
N GLY A 532 -6.24 -34.89 -24.90
CA GLY A 532 -5.92 -36.14 -24.22
C GLY A 532 -6.05 -36.03 -22.72
N PHE A 533 -7.16 -36.54 -22.17
CA PHE A 533 -7.23 -37.00 -20.79
C PHE A 533 -6.28 -38.20 -20.65
N GLY A 534 -5.00 -37.94 -20.35
CA GLY A 534 -3.97 -38.93 -20.12
C GLY A 534 -3.38 -38.79 -18.72
N LYS A 535 -3.56 -39.81 -17.88
CA LYS A 535 -2.84 -39.98 -16.61
C LYS A 535 -1.37 -40.28 -16.90
N ASP A 536 -0.53 -39.26 -17.01
CA ASP A 536 0.91 -39.47 -17.01
C ASP A 536 1.48 -39.40 -15.59
N LYS A 537 1.75 -40.60 -15.07
CA LYS A 537 2.73 -40.81 -14.01
C LYS A 537 4.13 -40.70 -14.63
N GLY A 538 4.58 -39.47 -14.85
CA GLY A 538 5.94 -39.13 -15.23
C GLY A 538 6.80 -38.80 -14.00
N GLU A 539 8.06 -39.21 -14.06
CA GLU A 539 9.05 -39.24 -13.00
C GLU A 539 9.36 -37.88 -12.35
N SER A 540 9.78 -37.94 -11.10
CA SER A 540 9.96 -36.84 -10.16
C SER A 540 11.24 -36.03 -10.41
N GLY A 541 11.32 -35.36 -11.57
CA GLY A 541 12.19 -34.19 -11.75
C GLY A 541 11.51 -32.96 -11.13
N GLY A 542 12.20 -32.21 -10.27
CA GLY A 542 11.60 -31.11 -9.51
C GLY A 542 11.08 -29.98 -10.42
N LYS A 543 9.77 -29.93 -10.63
CA LYS A 543 9.11 -28.88 -11.42
C LYS A 543 9.36 -27.50 -10.83
N GLU A 544 9.76 -26.56 -11.68
CA GLU A 544 9.78 -25.12 -11.38
C GLU A 544 8.34 -24.65 -11.08
N SER A 545 8.18 -23.57 -10.33
CA SER A 545 6.85 -23.08 -9.91
C SER A 545 6.73 -21.57 -10.10
N LEU A 546 5.58 -21.09 -10.53
CA LEU A 546 5.22 -19.68 -10.57
C LEU A 546 4.62 -19.25 -9.21
N ARG A 547 5.05 -18.11 -8.67
CA ARG A 547 4.56 -17.59 -7.39
C ARG A 547 4.30 -16.09 -7.47
N PRO A 548 3.21 -15.54 -6.90
CA PRO A 548 2.97 -14.10 -6.86
C PRO A 548 4.17 -13.34 -6.27
N ILE A 549 4.59 -12.23 -6.87
CA ILE A 549 5.77 -11.48 -6.42
C ILE A 549 5.66 -11.03 -4.95
N ARG A 550 4.45 -10.67 -4.49
CA ARG A 550 4.17 -10.31 -3.09
C ARG A 550 4.49 -11.43 -2.09
N SER A 551 4.46 -12.69 -2.54
CA SER A 551 4.77 -13.86 -1.71
C SER A 551 6.27 -13.99 -1.37
N PHE A 552 7.13 -13.20 -2.01
CA PHE A 552 8.57 -13.15 -1.73
C PHE A 552 8.95 -12.04 -0.78
N ILE A 553 8.05 -11.07 -0.58
CA ILE A 553 8.11 -10.22 0.61
C ILE A 553 7.70 -11.11 1.77
N THR A 554 8.69 -11.78 2.36
CA THR A 554 8.56 -11.99 3.79
C THR A 554 8.48 -10.57 4.33
N PRO A 555 7.49 -10.20 5.16
CA PRO A 555 7.77 -9.14 6.10
C PRO A 555 8.97 -9.69 6.87
N MET A 556 10.18 -9.35 6.43
CA MET A 556 11.14 -8.77 7.33
C MET A 556 10.35 -7.63 7.96
N ALA A 557 9.53 -8.00 8.94
CA ALA A 557 9.24 -7.17 10.06
C ALA A 557 10.58 -6.52 10.36
N ARG A 558 10.60 -5.20 10.39
CA ARG A 558 11.05 -4.37 11.51
C ARG A 558 11.53 -5.14 12.78
N THR A 559 12.27 -6.24 12.64
CA THR A 559 12.82 -7.17 13.64
C THR A 559 14.34 -7.11 13.64
N GLN A 560 14.93 -6.46 12.65
CA GLN A 560 16.17 -5.75 12.88
C GLN A 560 15.85 -4.60 13.82
N TRP A 561 16.77 -4.29 14.73
CA TRP A 561 16.79 -3.02 15.44
C TRP A 561 16.92 -1.95 14.34
N MET A 562 15.77 -1.56 13.76
CA MET A 562 15.73 -0.40 12.90
C MET A 562 16.20 0.73 13.77
N ASP A 563 17.18 1.42 13.25
CA ASP A 563 17.56 2.71 13.75
C ASP A 563 16.29 3.51 14.03
N ASP A 564 16.17 4.13 15.20
CA ASP A 564 15.05 5.05 15.45
C ASP A 564 15.10 6.26 14.50
N ARG A 565 16.22 6.39 13.79
CA ARG A 565 16.49 7.31 12.70
C ARG A 565 15.81 6.87 11.40
N GLN A 566 15.00 7.76 10.85
CA GLN A 566 14.16 7.54 9.67
C GLN A 566 14.52 8.52 8.55
N VAL A 567 14.18 8.14 7.32
CA VAL A 567 14.10 9.07 6.18
C VAL A 567 12.64 9.29 5.84
N ALA A 568 12.21 10.54 5.74
CA ALA A 568 10.83 10.86 5.37
C ALA A 568 10.71 11.09 3.87
N VAL A 569 9.69 10.53 3.22
CA VAL A 569 9.36 10.80 1.81
C VAL A 569 8.05 11.59 1.77
N ILE A 570 8.10 12.83 1.30
CA ILE A 570 6.92 13.68 1.10
C ILE A 570 6.57 13.69 -0.39
N TYR A 571 5.32 13.37 -0.71
CA TYR A 571 4.82 13.40 -2.09
C TYR A 571 4.08 14.71 -2.38
N ALA A 572 4.58 15.46 -3.37
CA ALA A 572 4.01 16.71 -3.86
C ALA A 572 3.63 16.53 -5.34
N SER A 573 2.41 16.04 -5.59
CA SER A 573 1.89 15.75 -6.93
C SER A 573 0.70 16.65 -7.28
N GLY A 574 0.67 17.13 -8.52
CA GLY A 574 -0.40 17.94 -9.10
C GLY A 574 -0.15 19.46 -9.13
N PRO A 575 -1.12 20.26 -9.61
CA PRO A 575 -1.01 21.71 -9.65
C PRO A 575 -0.89 22.34 -8.26
N ILE A 576 -0.20 23.48 -8.17
CA ILE A 576 0.10 24.15 -6.90
C ILE A 576 -0.89 25.30 -6.63
N ARG A 577 -1.38 25.39 -5.39
CA ARG A 577 -2.23 26.49 -4.90
C ARG A 577 -1.94 26.87 -3.44
N GLU A 578 -2.56 27.96 -2.99
CA GLU A 578 -2.64 28.33 -1.58
C GLU A 578 -3.57 27.42 -0.78
N GLY A 579 -3.34 27.42 0.53
CA GLY A 579 -4.16 26.67 1.47
C GLY A 579 -3.77 25.20 1.50
N THR A 580 -4.75 24.35 1.81
CA THR A 580 -4.58 22.92 2.00
C THR A 580 -4.66 22.15 0.69
N SER A 581 -3.95 21.02 0.60
CA SER A 581 -4.03 20.11 -0.53
C SER A 581 -5.45 19.57 -0.71
N ILE A 582 -5.89 19.35 -1.96
CA ILE A 582 -7.12 18.59 -2.26
C ILE A 582 -6.71 17.16 -2.56
N GLY A 583 -6.54 16.39 -1.50
CA GLY A 583 -6.04 15.04 -1.60
C GLY A 583 -4.79 14.95 -2.48
N PRO A 584 -4.73 13.88 -3.27
CA PRO A 584 -3.74 13.66 -4.31
C PRO A 584 -3.41 14.70 -5.35
N PHE A 585 -4.48 15.38 -5.76
CA PHE A 585 -4.57 15.93 -7.11
C PHE A 585 -4.03 17.35 -7.19
N VAL A 586 -3.90 18.02 -6.04
CA VAL A 586 -3.57 19.43 -5.94
C VAL A 586 -2.70 19.65 -4.72
N ILE A 587 -1.53 20.24 -4.95
CA ILE A 587 -0.56 20.61 -3.93
C ILE A 587 -1.05 21.90 -3.25
N GLY A 588 -1.35 21.83 -1.95
CA GLY A 588 -1.59 23.01 -1.13
C GLY A 588 -0.33 23.39 -0.35
N SER A 589 0.11 24.65 -0.49
CA SER A 589 1.29 25.15 0.22
C SER A 589 1.23 24.94 1.73
N GLU A 590 0.09 25.17 2.38
CA GLU A 590 -0.02 24.98 3.83
C GLU A 590 0.21 23.53 4.23
N THR A 591 -0.31 22.57 3.46
CA THR A 591 -0.13 21.14 3.75
C THR A 591 1.34 20.75 3.65
N VAL A 592 2.01 21.12 2.56
CA VAL A 592 3.44 20.80 2.36
C VAL A 592 4.31 21.49 3.42
N ILE A 593 4.05 22.77 3.72
CA ILE A 593 4.76 23.51 4.77
C ILE A 593 4.60 22.85 6.14
N GLN A 594 3.41 22.35 6.49
CA GLN A 594 3.22 21.64 7.76
C GLN A 594 3.93 20.29 7.77
N GLN A 595 3.95 19.55 6.66
CA GLN A 595 4.72 18.31 6.53
C GLN A 595 6.23 18.58 6.70
N LEU A 596 6.78 19.58 6.01
CA LEU A 596 8.18 19.99 6.15
C LEU A 596 8.51 20.42 7.58
N LYS A 597 7.64 21.19 8.23
CA LYS A 597 7.79 21.59 9.65
C LYS A 597 7.76 20.39 10.60
N ALA A 598 6.88 19.42 10.35
CA ALA A 598 6.81 18.19 11.14
C ALA A 598 8.09 17.38 10.99
N CYS A 599 8.59 17.21 9.76
CA CYS A 599 9.86 16.54 9.48
C CYS A 599 11.02 17.24 10.16
N ARG A 600 11.11 18.58 10.08
CA ARG A 600 12.18 19.36 10.73
C ARG A 600 12.19 19.16 12.24
N LYS A 601 11.02 19.20 12.89
CA LYS A 601 10.89 19.09 14.35
C LYS A 601 11.01 17.67 14.90
N ASN A 602 10.87 16.63 14.08
CA ASN A 602 10.92 15.25 14.52
C ASN A 602 12.37 14.76 14.56
N ASP A 603 12.94 14.57 15.76
CA ASP A 603 14.33 14.12 15.93
C ASP A 603 14.61 12.74 15.33
N ARG A 604 13.60 11.91 15.09
CA ARG A 604 13.77 10.62 14.40
C ARG A 604 14.06 10.80 12.92
N ILE A 605 13.44 11.77 12.26
CA ILE A 605 13.67 12.02 10.83
C ILE A 605 15.04 12.68 10.69
N LYS A 606 15.96 12.04 9.97
CA LYS A 606 17.33 12.52 9.77
C LYS A 606 17.59 13.10 8.39
N ALA A 607 16.80 12.73 7.40
CA ALA A 607 16.76 13.36 6.09
C ALA A 607 15.35 13.29 5.50
N VAL A 608 15.10 14.14 4.51
CA VAL A 608 13.81 14.24 3.82
C VAL A 608 14.05 14.08 2.32
N VAL A 609 13.23 13.26 1.68
CA VAL A 609 13.06 13.20 0.23
C VAL A 609 11.75 13.88 -0.12
N LEU A 610 11.79 14.87 -1.01
CA LEU A 610 10.59 15.49 -1.58
C LEU A 610 10.42 14.98 -3.02
N TYR A 611 9.41 14.14 -3.24
CA TYR A 611 9.03 13.69 -4.58
C TYR A 611 8.10 14.72 -5.22
N VAL A 612 8.51 15.31 -6.34
CA VAL A 612 7.84 16.45 -6.99
C VAL A 612 7.36 16.05 -8.37
N ASP A 613 6.04 16.01 -8.55
CA ASP A 613 5.41 15.77 -9.84
C ASP A 613 4.31 16.83 -10.09
N SER A 614 4.73 18.02 -10.52
CA SER A 614 3.90 19.20 -10.69
C SER A 614 4.17 19.98 -11.99
N PRO A 615 3.12 20.39 -12.72
CA PRO A 615 3.21 21.40 -13.79
C PRO A 615 3.51 22.81 -13.27
N GLY A 616 3.50 23.01 -11.95
CA GLY A 616 3.52 24.31 -11.32
C GLY A 616 2.13 24.78 -10.91
N GLY A 617 1.96 26.10 -10.81
CA GLY A 617 0.72 26.71 -10.37
C GLY A 617 0.98 28.07 -9.74
N SER A 618 0.43 28.31 -8.57
CA SER A 618 0.68 29.51 -7.78
C SER A 618 2.18 29.74 -7.51
N GLY A 619 2.73 30.87 -7.97
CA GLY A 619 4.10 31.28 -7.61
C GLY A 619 4.23 31.71 -6.15
N TYR A 620 3.18 32.29 -5.57
CA TYR A 620 3.18 32.66 -4.15
C TYR A 620 3.23 31.43 -3.23
N ALA A 621 2.43 30.40 -3.51
CA ALA A 621 2.45 29.14 -2.79
C ALA A 621 3.80 28.44 -2.97
N SER A 622 4.36 28.46 -4.19
CA SER A 622 5.71 27.93 -4.46
C SER A 622 6.78 28.65 -3.65
N ASP A 623 6.73 29.98 -3.54
CA ASP A 623 7.67 30.77 -2.74
C ASP A 623 7.59 30.45 -1.24
N LEU A 624 6.38 30.28 -0.71
CA LEU A 624 6.20 29.88 0.69
C LEU A 624 6.76 28.48 0.99
N VAL A 625 6.58 27.54 0.05
CA VAL A 625 7.14 26.18 0.17
C VAL A 625 8.67 26.23 0.03
N TRP A 626 9.18 26.95 -0.97
CA TRP A 626 10.62 27.20 -1.18
C TRP A 626 11.29 27.73 0.10
N HIS A 627 10.67 28.72 0.74
CA HIS A 627 11.19 29.29 1.98
C HIS A 627 11.22 28.28 3.14
N GLU A 628 10.18 27.45 3.32
CA GLU A 628 10.23 26.42 4.37
C GLU A 628 11.21 25.30 4.04
N MET A 629 11.43 24.98 2.76
CA MET A 629 12.46 24.04 2.31
C MET A 629 13.87 24.53 2.67
N GLN A 630 14.18 25.81 2.41
CA GLN A 630 15.45 26.43 2.84
C GLN A 630 15.67 26.26 4.36
N ARG A 631 14.63 26.54 5.15
CA ARG A 631 14.71 26.38 6.60
C ARG A 631 14.77 24.93 7.08
N LEU A 632 14.37 23.95 6.25
CA LEU A 632 14.54 22.53 6.56
C LEU A 632 15.98 22.11 6.27
N GLN A 633 16.53 22.58 5.15
CA GLN A 633 17.90 22.34 4.69
C GLN A 633 18.95 22.80 5.73
N GLU A 634 18.69 23.90 6.43
CA GLU A 634 19.53 24.38 7.54
C GLU A 634 19.70 23.32 8.66
N ASP A 635 18.70 22.47 8.88
CA ASP A 635 18.67 21.49 9.96
C ASP A 635 18.95 20.05 9.48
N LYS A 636 18.51 19.69 8.28
CA LYS A 636 18.49 18.29 7.78
C LYS A 636 18.68 18.24 6.26
N PRO A 637 19.39 17.22 5.74
CA PRO A 637 19.45 16.98 4.31
C PRO A 637 18.08 16.84 3.65
N LEU A 638 17.90 17.53 2.53
CA LEU A 638 16.71 17.57 1.71
C LEU A 638 17.06 17.19 0.26
N VAL A 639 16.66 16.00 -0.16
CA VAL A 639 16.84 15.51 -1.53
C VAL A 639 15.53 15.69 -2.28
N VAL A 640 15.57 16.29 -3.47
CA VAL A 640 14.40 16.42 -4.35
C VAL A 640 14.49 15.37 -5.45
N VAL A 641 13.44 14.59 -5.61
CA VAL A 641 13.27 13.66 -6.74
C VAL A 641 12.16 14.19 -7.61
N GLN A 642 12.46 14.47 -8.88
CA GLN A 642 11.48 14.95 -9.84
C GLN A 642 10.83 13.77 -10.56
N GLY A 643 9.50 13.72 -10.51
CA GLY A 643 8.66 12.82 -11.30
C GLY A 643 8.66 13.23 -12.77
N PHE A 644 7.57 12.94 -13.49
CA PHE A 644 7.52 13.23 -14.92
C PHE A 644 7.49 14.71 -15.21
N LEU A 645 6.81 15.49 -14.39
CA LEU A 645 6.77 16.94 -14.56
C LEU A 645 7.23 17.63 -13.29
N ALA A 646 8.25 18.46 -13.36
CA ALA A 646 8.66 19.30 -12.24
C ALA A 646 9.00 20.70 -12.76
N ALA A 647 7.98 21.37 -13.30
CA ALA A 647 8.14 22.59 -14.08
C ALA A 647 7.50 23.80 -13.39
N SER A 648 7.98 25.00 -13.75
CA SER A 648 7.46 26.28 -13.26
C SER A 648 7.47 26.34 -11.72
N GLY A 649 6.31 26.37 -11.08
CA GLY A 649 6.21 26.37 -9.61
C GLY A 649 6.74 25.10 -8.96
N GLY A 650 6.74 23.96 -9.67
CA GLY A 650 7.36 22.71 -9.21
C GLY A 650 8.88 22.81 -9.20
N TYR A 651 9.47 23.41 -10.23
CA TYR A 651 10.91 23.72 -10.24
C TYR A 651 11.27 24.78 -9.19
N TYR A 652 10.42 25.78 -9.01
CA TYR A 652 10.63 26.88 -8.08
C TYR A 652 10.99 26.39 -6.68
N PHE A 653 10.24 25.49 -6.07
CA PHE A 653 10.66 24.99 -4.75
C PHE A 653 11.68 23.85 -4.86
N SER A 654 11.74 23.10 -5.97
CA SER A 654 12.78 22.07 -6.19
C SER A 654 14.20 22.63 -6.11
N MET A 655 14.42 23.89 -6.52
CA MET A 655 15.75 24.51 -6.50
C MET A 655 16.36 24.68 -5.11
N SER A 656 15.58 24.49 -4.03
CA SER A 656 16.06 24.48 -2.64
C SER A 656 16.59 23.12 -2.17
N GLY A 657 16.50 22.06 -2.97
CA GLY A 657 17.05 20.76 -2.57
C GLY A 657 18.58 20.81 -2.50
N ASP A 658 19.18 20.12 -1.53
CA ASP A 658 20.63 19.89 -1.51
C ASP A 658 21.09 19.04 -2.71
N GLN A 659 20.14 18.34 -3.33
CA GLN A 659 20.27 17.62 -4.58
C GLN A 659 18.93 17.55 -5.30
N ILE A 660 18.96 17.67 -6.62
CA ILE A 660 17.83 17.47 -7.52
C ILE A 660 18.15 16.29 -8.41
N ILE A 661 17.38 15.22 -8.23
CA ILE A 661 17.48 13.99 -9.01
C ILE A 661 16.35 13.99 -10.04
N THR A 662 16.69 13.72 -11.29
CA THR A 662 15.74 13.65 -12.42
C THR A 662 15.87 12.33 -13.13
N THR A 663 14.80 11.83 -13.74
CA THR A 663 14.89 10.67 -14.64
C THR A 663 15.25 11.13 -16.07
N PRO A 664 15.66 10.21 -16.98
CA PRO A 664 15.82 10.52 -18.40
C PRO A 664 14.54 11.06 -19.06
N VAL A 665 13.37 10.77 -18.48
CA VAL A 665 12.06 11.14 -19.03
C VAL A 665 11.35 12.26 -18.27
N THR A 666 11.97 12.81 -17.23
CA THR A 666 11.48 13.99 -16.52
C THR A 666 11.49 15.21 -17.44
N ILE A 667 10.47 16.05 -17.33
CA ILE A 667 10.38 17.37 -17.94
C ILE A 667 10.38 18.41 -16.82
N THR A 668 11.38 19.29 -16.81
CA THR A 668 11.58 20.31 -15.77
C THR A 668 11.89 21.69 -16.36
N GLY A 669 12.28 22.64 -15.50
CA GLY A 669 12.51 24.03 -15.85
C GLY A 669 11.21 24.82 -15.92
N SER A 670 10.86 25.35 -17.09
CA SER A 670 9.79 26.34 -17.29
C SER A 670 9.92 27.56 -16.39
N ILE A 671 11.16 28.01 -16.18
CA ILE A 671 11.50 29.21 -15.40
C ILE A 671 10.99 30.43 -16.15
N GLY A 672 9.79 30.86 -15.80
CA GLY A 672 9.03 31.86 -16.53
C GLY A 672 7.66 32.05 -15.90
N VAL A 673 7.04 33.18 -16.15
CA VAL A 673 5.88 33.64 -15.38
C VAL A 673 4.83 34.15 -16.34
N ALA A 674 3.57 33.76 -16.12
CA ALA A 674 2.44 34.25 -16.88
C ALA A 674 1.26 34.59 -15.98
N ALA A 675 0.38 35.44 -16.49
CA ALA A 675 -0.93 35.73 -15.95
C ALA A 675 -1.84 36.08 -17.12
N GLY A 676 -3.14 36.01 -16.91
CA GLY A 676 -4.07 36.53 -17.90
C GLY A 676 -5.41 36.86 -17.31
N ALA A 677 -6.25 37.57 -18.05
CA ALA A 677 -7.57 37.95 -17.60
C ALA A 677 -8.58 37.96 -18.74
N PHE A 678 -9.81 37.53 -18.44
CA PHE A 678 -10.93 37.64 -19.38
C PHE A 678 -11.65 38.96 -19.20
N PHE A 679 -11.93 39.62 -20.32
CA PHE A 679 -12.60 40.90 -20.42
C PHE A 679 -13.85 40.80 -21.26
N ASP A 680 -14.93 41.40 -20.79
CA ASP A 680 -16.16 41.54 -21.54
C ASP A 680 -15.96 42.53 -22.69
N LYS A 681 -16.31 42.10 -23.90
CA LYS A 681 -16.37 42.90 -25.13
C LYS A 681 -17.77 42.96 -25.73
N GLY A 682 -18.78 42.47 -25.01
CA GLY A 682 -20.15 42.44 -25.48
C GLY A 682 -20.90 41.17 -25.12
N LEU A 683 -20.28 40.20 -24.44
CA LEU A 683 -20.97 39.03 -23.90
C LEU A 683 -22.13 39.46 -23.01
N MET A 684 -21.89 40.35 -22.05
CA MET A 684 -22.92 40.78 -21.09
C MET A 684 -24.05 41.53 -21.80
N ALA A 685 -23.70 42.43 -22.72
CA ALA A 685 -24.67 43.16 -23.52
C ALA A 685 -25.53 42.21 -24.40
N ALA A 686 -24.91 41.22 -25.04
CA ALA A 686 -25.58 40.25 -25.90
C ALA A 686 -26.48 39.29 -25.10
N SER A 687 -26.08 38.93 -23.88
CA SER A 687 -26.86 38.05 -23.00
C SER A 687 -27.97 38.77 -22.24
N GLY A 688 -28.07 40.09 -22.38
CA GLY A 688 -29.02 40.92 -21.62
C GLY A 688 -28.63 41.14 -20.15
N PHE A 689 -27.44 40.72 -19.74
CA PHE A 689 -26.90 41.02 -18.41
C PHE A 689 -26.38 42.46 -18.35
N ARG A 690 -26.54 43.11 -17.20
CA ARG A 690 -25.98 44.44 -16.94
C ARG A 690 -25.26 44.43 -15.60
N GLN A 691 -24.08 45.05 -15.59
CA GLN A 691 -23.27 45.23 -14.39
C GLN A 691 -23.15 46.73 -14.11
N ASP A 692 -23.50 47.15 -12.90
CA ASP A 692 -23.36 48.53 -12.40
C ASP A 692 -22.79 48.48 -10.97
N GLY A 693 -22.02 49.48 -10.57
CA GLY A 693 -21.32 49.47 -9.29
C GLY A 693 -20.64 50.78 -8.93
N VAL A 694 -20.40 50.98 -7.64
CA VAL A 694 -19.80 52.20 -7.07
C VAL A 694 -18.54 51.81 -6.30
N TRP A 695 -17.47 52.60 -6.46
CA TRP A 695 -16.18 52.32 -5.83
C TRP A 695 -15.66 53.55 -5.12
N ALA A 696 -15.25 53.39 -3.87
CA ALA A 696 -14.55 54.42 -3.10
C ALA A 696 -13.06 54.45 -3.52
N GLY A 697 -12.77 54.80 -4.78
CA GLY A 697 -11.42 54.82 -5.35
C GLY A 697 -11.35 54.30 -6.78
N GLN A 698 -10.14 53.96 -7.25
CA GLN A 698 -10.00 53.22 -8.50
C GLN A 698 -10.72 51.88 -8.36
N ALA A 699 -11.56 51.54 -9.34
CA ALA A 699 -12.23 50.26 -9.29
C ALA A 699 -11.21 49.11 -9.31
N PRO A 700 -11.44 48.05 -8.52
CA PRO A 700 -10.50 46.96 -8.40
C PRO A 700 -10.34 46.26 -9.75
N LEU A 701 -9.19 45.61 -9.92
CA LEU A 701 -8.92 44.69 -11.04
C LEU A 701 -9.98 43.58 -11.15
N GLY A 702 -10.69 43.29 -10.04
CA GLY A 702 -11.68 42.22 -9.96
C GLY A 702 -11.01 40.85 -10.02
N GLY A 703 -11.64 39.82 -9.46
CA GLY A 703 -11.16 38.43 -9.49
C GLY A 703 -11.19 37.78 -10.88
N ALA A 704 -10.96 38.53 -11.95
CA ALA A 704 -10.93 38.07 -13.34
C ALA A 704 -9.51 37.80 -13.84
N VAL A 705 -8.47 38.07 -13.02
CA VAL A 705 -7.09 37.72 -13.33
C VAL A 705 -6.85 36.28 -12.92
N MET A 706 -6.65 35.41 -13.90
CA MET A 706 -6.22 34.03 -13.71
C MET A 706 -4.68 33.99 -13.57
N PRO A 707 -4.19 33.51 -12.42
CA PRO A 707 -2.77 33.37 -12.17
C PRO A 707 -2.21 32.15 -12.93
N PHE A 708 -1.10 32.31 -13.66
CA PHE A 708 -0.33 31.20 -14.25
C PHE A 708 1.13 31.25 -13.78
N GLY A 709 1.34 31.06 -12.48
CA GLY A 709 2.65 31.32 -11.86
C GLY A 709 2.68 32.51 -10.90
N LEU A 710 1.57 33.24 -10.69
CA LEU A 710 1.57 34.50 -9.94
C LEU A 710 0.21 34.78 -9.32
N ASN A 711 0.09 34.84 -8.00
CA ASN A 711 -1.21 35.13 -7.38
C ASN A 711 -1.43 36.62 -7.17
N LEU A 712 -2.47 37.11 -7.84
CA LEU A 712 -3.05 38.42 -7.60
C LEU A 712 -4.37 38.22 -6.88
N GLU A 713 -4.34 38.10 -5.55
CA GLU A 713 -5.55 38.21 -4.77
C GLU A 713 -6.11 39.64 -4.92
N ALA A 714 -7.11 39.79 -5.78
CA ALA A 714 -7.97 40.98 -5.75
C ALA A 714 -8.90 40.86 -4.54
N GLY A 715 -8.34 41.01 -3.34
CA GLY A 715 -9.11 41.13 -2.11
C GLY A 715 -10.05 42.32 -2.23
N ASN A 716 -11.34 42.05 -2.38
CA ASN A 716 -12.40 42.99 -2.06
C ASN A 716 -13.71 42.23 -1.86
N VAL A 717 -14.41 42.61 -0.78
CA VAL A 717 -15.78 42.24 -0.45
C VAL A 717 -16.71 42.75 -1.56
N SER A 718 -16.77 42.02 -2.67
CA SER A 718 -17.72 42.27 -3.73
C SER A 718 -18.91 41.37 -3.46
N MET A 719 -20.11 41.95 -3.23
CA MET A 719 -21.40 41.22 -3.30
C MET A 719 -21.69 40.79 -4.75
N ARG A 720 -20.71 40.21 -5.44
CA ARG A 720 -20.85 39.65 -6.78
C ARG A 720 -21.41 38.24 -6.57
N LEU A 721 -22.49 37.89 -7.26
CA LEU A 721 -22.81 36.47 -7.43
C LEU A 721 -21.56 35.77 -8.03
N PRO A 722 -21.16 34.59 -7.53
CA PRO A 722 -19.85 33.98 -7.77
C PRO A 722 -19.71 33.33 -9.16
N THR A 723 -20.36 33.82 -10.21
CA THR A 723 -20.68 32.95 -11.35
C THR A 723 -19.99 33.23 -12.69
N LEU A 724 -19.25 34.33 -12.90
CA LEU A 724 -18.49 34.51 -14.16
C LEU A 724 -17.14 35.25 -13.94
N PRO A 725 -15.98 34.63 -14.26
CA PRO A 725 -14.65 35.24 -14.13
C PRO A 725 -14.32 36.18 -15.30
N VAL A 726 -15.27 37.04 -15.68
CA VAL A 726 -15.12 38.02 -16.76
C VAL A 726 -15.16 39.43 -16.16
N ALA A 727 -14.12 40.22 -16.40
CA ALA A 727 -14.07 41.62 -16.01
C ALA A 727 -14.98 42.43 -16.96
N GLY A 728 -15.96 43.16 -16.40
CA GLY A 728 -16.91 43.97 -17.18
C GLY A 728 -16.31 45.23 -17.82
N ARG A 729 -15.00 45.45 -17.71
CA ARG A 729 -14.29 46.59 -18.30
C ARG A 729 -12.83 46.25 -18.60
N PRO A 730 -12.23 46.79 -19.67
CA PRO A 730 -10.80 46.69 -19.92
C PRO A 730 -10.00 47.43 -18.84
N LEU A 731 -8.73 47.04 -18.67
CA LEU A 731 -7.81 47.72 -17.77
C LEU A 731 -7.40 49.09 -18.31
N SER A 732 -7.09 50.00 -17.39
CA SER A 732 -6.40 51.24 -17.76
C SER A 732 -4.94 50.97 -18.12
N ASP A 733 -4.34 51.81 -18.96
CA ASP A 733 -2.91 51.71 -19.32
C ASP A 733 -1.99 51.72 -18.10
N GLN A 734 -2.39 52.41 -17.02
CA GLN A 734 -1.64 52.40 -15.77
C GLN A 734 -1.68 51.01 -15.12
N GLN A 735 -2.85 50.41 -15.00
CA GLN A 735 -3.02 49.07 -14.40
C GLN A 735 -2.32 47.99 -15.23
N ASP A 736 -2.39 48.06 -16.56
CA ASP A 736 -1.65 47.15 -17.44
C ASP A 736 -0.14 47.25 -17.22
N ARG A 737 0.41 48.47 -17.12
CA ARG A 737 1.83 48.68 -16.80
C ARG A 737 2.21 48.15 -15.42
N GLU A 738 1.36 48.34 -14.41
CA GLU A 738 1.58 47.83 -13.04
C GLU A 738 1.62 46.30 -13.02
N ILE A 739 0.70 45.63 -13.71
CA ILE A 739 0.69 44.15 -13.83
C ILE A 739 1.95 43.65 -14.54
N ARG A 740 2.33 44.26 -15.66
CA ARG A 740 3.57 43.89 -16.38
C ARG A 740 4.80 44.07 -15.50
N GLY A 741 4.86 45.16 -14.73
CA GLY A 741 5.93 45.41 -13.77
C GLY A 741 5.99 44.34 -12.68
N LEU A 742 4.85 43.93 -12.14
CA LEU A 742 4.78 42.85 -11.14
C LEU A 742 5.26 41.52 -11.73
N ILE A 743 4.81 41.16 -12.94
CA ILE A 743 5.21 39.91 -13.58
C ILE A 743 6.70 39.89 -13.88
N ARG A 744 7.26 41.03 -14.32
CA ARG A 744 8.69 41.19 -14.52
C ARG A 744 9.46 41.03 -13.21
N SER A 745 9.02 41.69 -12.15
CA SER A 745 9.66 41.58 -10.83
C SER A 745 9.66 40.15 -10.29
N PHE A 746 8.56 39.40 -10.46
CA PHE A 746 8.49 38.01 -10.02
C PHE A 746 9.36 37.10 -10.89
N TYR A 747 9.47 37.39 -12.20
CA TYR A 747 10.39 36.68 -13.06
C TYR A 747 11.85 36.91 -12.65
N ASP A 748 12.24 38.16 -12.43
CA ASP A 748 13.60 38.51 -12.05
C ASP A 748 13.95 37.85 -10.69
N ASP A 749 13.04 37.86 -9.70
CA ASP A 749 13.17 37.15 -8.41
C ASP A 749 13.28 35.62 -8.58
N PHE A 750 12.50 35.03 -9.49
CA PHE A 750 12.61 33.60 -9.77
C PHE A 750 13.99 33.27 -10.36
N VAL A 751 14.49 34.07 -11.30
CA VAL A 751 15.84 33.87 -11.86
C VAL A 751 16.91 34.07 -10.78
N ASP A 752 16.79 35.08 -9.93
CA ASP A 752 17.70 35.33 -8.80
C ASP A 752 17.78 34.12 -7.87
N LYS A 753 16.65 33.53 -7.50
CA LYS A 753 16.62 32.39 -6.59
C LYS A 753 17.10 31.09 -7.24
N VAL A 754 16.90 30.91 -8.55
CA VAL A 754 17.53 29.79 -9.27
C VAL A 754 19.04 30.01 -9.32
N ALA A 755 19.50 31.22 -9.60
CA ALA A 755 20.92 31.57 -9.60
C ALA A 755 21.57 31.29 -8.24
N GLU A 756 20.91 31.68 -7.15
CA GLU A 756 21.35 31.39 -5.77
C GLU A 756 21.34 29.88 -5.48
N GLY A 757 20.21 29.20 -5.68
CA GLY A 757 20.06 27.78 -5.31
C GLY A 757 20.89 26.82 -6.17
N ARG A 758 21.27 27.23 -7.39
CA ARG A 758 22.07 26.42 -8.33
C ARG A 758 23.51 26.90 -8.47
N GLU A 759 23.90 27.93 -7.71
CA GLU A 759 25.23 28.56 -7.76
C GLU A 759 25.62 29.01 -9.20
N MET A 760 24.67 29.60 -9.91
CA MET A 760 24.82 30.06 -11.29
C MET A 760 24.80 31.59 -11.37
N GLU A 761 25.45 32.16 -12.39
CA GLU A 761 25.30 33.58 -12.70
C GLU A 761 23.91 33.87 -13.25
N TRP A 762 23.33 35.02 -12.88
CA TRP A 762 21.99 35.43 -13.30
C TRP A 762 21.80 35.36 -14.83
N ASP A 763 22.76 35.88 -15.59
CA ASP A 763 22.72 35.88 -17.07
C ASP A 763 22.73 34.46 -17.65
N ALA A 764 23.42 33.51 -16.99
CA ALA A 764 23.47 32.12 -17.42
C ALA A 764 22.11 31.44 -17.21
N VAL A 765 21.46 31.69 -16.07
CA VAL A 765 20.10 31.21 -15.80
C VAL A 765 19.10 31.84 -16.76
N HIS A 766 19.17 33.16 -16.97
CA HIS A 766 18.28 33.88 -17.88
C HIS A 766 18.32 33.31 -19.29
N ALA A 767 19.52 32.96 -19.79
CA ALA A 767 19.73 32.39 -21.12
C ALA A 767 19.02 31.02 -21.32
N ILE A 768 18.86 30.23 -20.26
CA ILE A 768 18.21 28.91 -20.29
C ILE A 768 16.78 28.93 -19.73
N ALA A 769 16.31 30.08 -19.26
CA ALA A 769 14.99 30.30 -18.70
C ALA A 769 13.97 30.71 -19.78
N GLU A 770 13.24 31.81 -19.57
CA GLU A 770 12.19 32.36 -20.44
C GLU A 770 11.02 31.40 -20.71
N GLY A 771 10.75 30.52 -19.75
CA GLY A 771 9.67 29.55 -19.79
C GLY A 771 9.99 28.26 -20.54
N ARG A 772 11.23 28.05 -20.99
CA ARG A 772 11.68 26.82 -21.65
C ARG A 772 11.58 25.61 -20.72
N VAL A 773 11.06 24.50 -21.23
CA VAL A 773 11.15 23.19 -20.59
C VAL A 773 12.37 22.43 -21.10
N TRP A 774 12.92 21.59 -20.22
CA TRP A 774 14.10 20.76 -20.46
C TRP A 774 13.82 19.32 -20.05
N SER A 775 14.33 18.34 -20.79
CA SER A 775 14.38 16.95 -20.32
C SER A 775 15.33 16.85 -19.12
N GLY A 776 15.19 15.82 -18.29
CA GLY A 776 16.07 15.57 -17.15
C GLY A 776 17.56 15.58 -17.52
N PRO A 777 18.01 14.84 -18.56
CA PRO A 777 19.40 14.85 -18.99
C PRO A 777 19.88 16.24 -19.39
N THR A 778 19.08 16.99 -20.17
CA THR A 778 19.43 18.36 -20.56
C THR A 778 19.48 19.28 -19.34
N ALA A 779 18.56 19.13 -18.38
CA ALA A 779 18.55 19.93 -17.15
C ALA A 779 19.84 19.73 -16.33
N ILE A 780 20.39 18.51 -16.30
CA ILE A 780 21.68 18.22 -15.66
C ILE A 780 22.82 18.91 -16.41
N GLU A 781 22.87 18.79 -17.74
CA GLU A 781 23.90 19.45 -18.57
C GLU A 781 23.90 20.98 -18.38
N LEU A 782 22.73 21.57 -18.15
CA LEU A 782 22.55 23.00 -17.92
C LEU A 782 22.74 23.43 -16.46
N GLY A 783 22.99 22.51 -15.52
CA GLY A 783 23.14 22.79 -14.08
C GLY A 783 21.84 22.99 -13.30
N LEU A 784 20.68 22.79 -13.95
CA LEU A 784 19.36 22.90 -13.33
C LEU A 784 19.01 21.69 -12.46
N ALA A 785 19.69 20.55 -12.64
CA ALA A 785 19.59 19.33 -11.84
C ALA A 785 20.97 18.69 -11.64
N ASP A 786 21.09 17.71 -10.74
CA ASP A 786 22.38 17.20 -10.27
C ASP A 786 22.72 15.79 -10.80
N SER A 787 21.72 14.90 -10.90
CA SER A 787 21.99 13.50 -11.24
C SER A 787 20.79 12.77 -11.82
N VAL A 788 21.05 11.73 -12.60
CA VAL A 788 20.02 10.82 -13.09
C VAL A 788 19.64 9.80 -12.02
N GLY A 789 18.35 9.67 -11.71
CA GLY A 789 17.85 8.71 -10.73
C GLY A 789 16.34 8.81 -10.51
N GLY A 790 15.80 7.87 -9.73
CA GLY A 790 14.40 7.82 -9.33
C GLY A 790 14.24 7.91 -7.80
N LEU A 791 13.09 7.43 -7.31
CA LEU A 791 12.73 7.44 -5.91
C LEU A 791 13.72 6.66 -5.05
N LYS A 792 14.17 5.49 -5.51
CA LYS A 792 15.17 4.67 -4.80
C LYS A 792 16.48 5.44 -4.61
N GLU A 793 16.98 6.08 -5.66
CA GLU A 793 18.23 6.87 -5.58
C GLU A 793 18.06 8.08 -4.68
N GLY A 794 16.89 8.71 -4.67
CA GLY A 794 16.59 9.79 -3.73
C GLY A 794 16.67 9.35 -2.28
N ILE A 795 16.10 8.18 -1.96
CA ILE A 795 16.16 7.59 -0.62
C ILE A 795 17.60 7.21 -0.26
N ASP A 796 18.31 6.53 -1.15
CA ASP A 796 19.71 6.14 -0.93
C ASP A 796 20.62 7.36 -0.71
N GLU A 797 20.39 8.43 -1.47
CA GLU A 797 21.12 9.69 -1.33
C GLU A 797 20.79 10.42 -0.03
N ALA A 798 19.52 10.43 0.39
CA ALA A 798 19.11 10.98 1.67
C ALA A 798 19.75 10.19 2.84
N ILE A 799 19.77 8.87 2.77
CA ILE A 799 20.46 7.99 3.74
C ILE A 799 21.95 8.32 3.79
N ARG A 800 22.59 8.47 2.63
CA ARG A 800 24.01 8.80 2.50
C ARG A 800 24.34 10.15 3.12
N ARG A 801 23.55 11.19 2.83
CA ARG A 801 23.73 12.55 3.36
C ARG A 801 23.47 12.64 4.86
N ALA A 802 22.55 11.83 5.39
CA ALA A 802 22.31 11.72 6.82
C ALA A 802 23.30 10.81 7.57
N GLU A 803 24.30 10.27 6.86
CA GLU A 803 25.32 9.35 7.40
C GLU A 803 24.72 8.14 8.14
N LEU A 804 23.54 7.68 7.70
CA LEU A 804 22.85 6.54 8.29
C LEU A 804 23.50 5.23 7.84
N LYS A 805 23.49 4.23 8.73
CA LYS A 805 24.12 2.93 8.49
C LYS A 805 23.14 1.81 8.78
N GLY A 806 23.15 0.81 7.90
CA GLY A 806 22.26 -0.34 8.03
C GLY A 806 20.86 -0.05 7.49
N PRO A 807 19.87 -0.87 7.85
CA PRO A 807 18.49 -0.73 7.41
C PRO A 807 17.87 0.52 8.04
N VAL A 808 17.34 1.42 7.19
CA VAL A 808 16.69 2.66 7.60
C VAL A 808 15.19 2.54 7.34
N ASP A 809 14.37 3.00 8.29
CA ASP A 809 12.93 3.04 8.11
C ASP A 809 12.54 4.27 7.28
N VAL A 810 11.73 4.04 6.25
CA VAL A 810 11.25 5.07 5.34
C VAL A 810 9.82 5.44 5.76
N GLU A 811 9.63 6.67 6.23
CA GLU A 811 8.31 7.18 6.59
C GLU A 811 7.70 7.90 5.37
N GLU A 812 6.70 7.27 4.75
CA GLU A 812 5.95 7.89 3.67
C GLU A 812 4.87 8.86 4.21
N ILE A 813 4.91 10.11 3.76
CA ILE A 813 4.04 11.19 4.22
C ILE A 813 3.17 11.69 3.06
N TYR A 814 1.86 11.50 3.18
CA TYR A 814 0.88 11.88 2.17
C TYR A 814 0.00 13.06 2.61
N PRO A 815 -0.53 13.84 1.64
CA PRO A 815 -1.62 14.77 1.93
C PRO A 815 -2.87 13.98 2.36
N ARG A 816 -3.30 14.16 3.61
CA ARG A 816 -4.51 13.52 4.13
C ARG A 816 -5.75 14.25 3.63
N PHE A 817 -6.77 13.50 3.23
CA PHE A 817 -8.10 14.07 3.01
C PHE A 817 -8.74 14.46 4.34
N SER A 818 -9.34 15.65 4.39
CA SER A 818 -10.35 15.94 5.42
C SER A 818 -11.65 15.21 5.08
N LEU A 819 -12.41 14.82 6.11
CA LEU A 819 -13.74 14.21 5.92
C LEU A 819 -14.63 15.09 5.03
N SER A 820 -14.58 16.42 5.21
CA SER A 820 -15.28 17.40 4.36
C SER A 820 -14.90 17.31 2.88
N GLN A 821 -13.62 17.12 2.56
CA GLN A 821 -13.17 16.97 1.17
C GLN A 821 -13.64 15.65 0.56
N ILE A 822 -13.68 14.56 1.33
CA ILE A 822 -14.26 13.29 0.88
C ILE A 822 -15.74 13.49 0.55
N PHE A 823 -16.49 14.21 1.39
CA PHE A 823 -17.90 14.53 1.13
C PHE A 823 -18.10 15.45 -0.08
N GLU A 824 -17.26 16.46 -0.29
CA GLU A 824 -17.32 17.34 -1.47
C GLU A 824 -17.03 16.58 -2.77
N LEU A 825 -16.00 15.73 -2.78
CA LEU A 825 -15.67 14.86 -3.92
C LEU A 825 -16.78 13.86 -4.23
N ALA A 826 -17.36 13.24 -3.19
CA ALA A 826 -18.49 12.32 -3.35
C ALA A 826 -19.76 13.03 -3.84
N GLY A 827 -20.03 14.24 -3.35
CA GLY A 827 -21.15 15.09 -3.81
C GLY A 827 -20.99 15.56 -5.27
N GLY A 828 -19.76 15.83 -5.71
CA GLY A 828 -19.43 16.17 -7.10
C GLY A 828 -19.60 14.99 -8.07
N MET A 829 -19.32 13.76 -7.64
CA MET A 829 -19.56 12.56 -8.46
C MET A 829 -21.04 12.16 -8.51
N ALA A 830 -21.79 12.35 -7.42
CA ALA A 830 -23.22 12.09 -7.38
C ALA A 830 -24.01 13.00 -8.34
N THR A 831 -23.58 14.26 -8.49
CA THR A 831 -24.20 15.23 -9.40
C THR A 831 -24.01 14.90 -10.88
N LEU A 832 -22.88 14.31 -11.27
CA LEU A 832 -22.65 13.83 -12.65
C LEU A 832 -23.54 12.63 -13.02
N SER A 833 -23.84 11.74 -12.07
CA SER A 833 -24.74 10.59 -12.29
C SER A 833 -26.24 10.95 -12.33
N LEU A 834 -26.58 12.11 -11.77
CA LEU A 834 -27.96 12.61 -11.66
C LEU A 834 -28.48 13.13 -13.01
N ASP A 835 -27.65 13.77 -13.83
CA ASP A 835 -28.07 14.23 -15.16
C ASP A 835 -28.36 13.07 -16.13
N GLU A 836 -27.60 11.97 -16.04
CA GLU A 836 -27.83 10.76 -16.83
C GLU A 836 -29.15 10.08 -16.43
N LYS A 837 -29.38 9.86 -15.12
CA LYS A 837 -30.61 9.22 -14.62
C LYS A 837 -31.86 10.12 -14.75
N MET A 838 -31.73 11.44 -14.64
CA MET A 838 -32.84 12.37 -14.82
C MET A 838 -33.31 12.44 -16.27
N SER A 839 -32.44 12.13 -17.24
CA SER A 839 -32.79 12.07 -18.66
C SER A 839 -33.71 10.88 -19.00
N GLU A 840 -33.64 9.80 -18.22
CA GLU A 840 -34.41 8.56 -18.41
C GLU A 840 -35.75 8.51 -17.64
N MET A 841 -36.00 9.45 -16.73
CA MET A 841 -37.24 9.51 -15.95
C MET A 841 -38.43 10.07 -16.74
N SER A 842 -39.61 9.45 -16.59
CA SER A 842 -40.86 9.92 -17.19
C SER A 842 -41.28 11.30 -16.64
N ALA A 843 -42.06 12.05 -17.44
CA ALA A 843 -42.48 13.41 -17.10
C ALA A 843 -43.24 13.50 -15.76
N GLU A 844 -43.96 12.45 -15.37
CA GLU A 844 -44.68 12.36 -14.09
C GLU A 844 -43.73 12.22 -12.89
N ALA A 845 -42.61 11.51 -13.04
CA ALA A 845 -41.61 11.35 -11.97
C ALA A 845 -40.79 12.63 -11.73
N ARG A 846 -40.60 13.46 -12.77
CA ARG A 846 -39.98 14.80 -12.66
C ARG A 846 -40.85 15.77 -11.87
N GLN A 847 -42.17 15.63 -11.95
CA GLN A 847 -43.11 16.51 -11.25
C GLN A 847 -43.19 16.17 -9.75
N THR A 848 -43.14 14.89 -9.39
CA THR A 848 -43.10 14.45 -7.98
C THR A 848 -41.80 14.85 -7.27
N ALA A 849 -40.66 14.81 -7.97
CA ALA A 849 -39.37 15.24 -7.43
C ALA A 849 -39.23 16.77 -7.27
N GLN A 850 -40.03 17.57 -7.99
CA GLN A 850 -40.11 19.02 -7.81
C GLN A 850 -41.04 19.44 -6.65
N ASP A 851 -42.07 18.65 -6.37
CA ASP A 851 -43.06 18.93 -5.31
C ASP A 851 -42.57 18.55 -3.91
N GLU A 852 -41.70 17.55 -3.78
CA GLU A 852 -40.98 17.28 -2.52
C GLU A 852 -39.74 18.19 -2.43
N GLN A 853 -39.68 19.04 -1.39
CA GLN A 853 -38.58 19.98 -1.09
C GLN A 853 -37.21 19.29 -0.79
N LEU A 854 -36.88 18.17 -1.42
CA LEU A 854 -35.63 17.43 -1.26
C LEU A 854 -34.43 18.18 -1.85
N LEU A 855 -34.63 18.98 -2.90
CA LEU A 855 -33.58 19.79 -3.52
C LEU A 855 -33.09 20.96 -2.63
N GLN A 856 -33.91 21.46 -1.71
CA GLN A 856 -33.48 22.49 -0.75
C GLN A 856 -32.77 21.89 0.48
N LEU A 857 -33.17 20.69 0.91
CA LEU A 857 -32.57 20.00 2.06
C LEU A 857 -31.13 19.52 1.80
N GLY A 858 -30.79 19.17 0.55
CA GLY A 858 -29.44 18.76 0.17
C GLY A 858 -28.36 19.83 0.33
N SER A 859 -28.74 21.10 0.43
CA SER A 859 -27.81 22.20 0.72
C SER A 859 -27.50 22.39 2.20
N SER A 860 -28.29 21.78 3.10
CA SER A 860 -28.23 22.08 4.55
C SER A 860 -27.91 20.88 5.44
N ARG A 861 -28.14 19.64 4.97
CA ARG A 861 -27.81 18.38 5.68
C ARG A 861 -27.43 17.26 4.70
N PRO A 862 -26.18 17.25 4.21
CA PRO A 862 -25.72 16.27 3.22
C PRO A 862 -25.73 14.82 3.75
N GLU A 863 -25.67 14.60 5.08
CA GLU A 863 -25.75 13.26 5.69
C GLU A 863 -27.06 12.49 5.38
N LEU A 864 -28.19 13.18 5.18
CA LEU A 864 -29.48 12.50 4.93
C LEU A 864 -29.65 12.00 3.49
N LEU A 865 -28.93 12.57 2.53
CA LEU A 865 -28.93 12.11 1.13
C LEU A 865 -28.12 10.83 0.97
N PHE A 866 -27.04 10.67 1.74
CA PHE A 866 -26.22 9.46 1.74
C PHE A 866 -26.99 8.25 2.27
N ASP A 867 -27.75 8.40 3.36
CA ASP A 867 -28.65 7.36 3.87
C ASP A 867 -29.71 6.97 2.83
N PHE A 868 -30.23 7.93 2.05
CA PHE A 868 -31.24 7.66 1.03
C PHE A 868 -30.69 6.85 -0.16
N PHE A 869 -29.48 7.16 -0.64
CA PHE A 869 -28.87 6.44 -1.77
C PHE A 869 -28.30 5.07 -1.37
N MET A 870 -27.67 4.95 -0.18
CA MET A 870 -27.16 3.66 0.31
C MET A 870 -28.28 2.66 0.62
N PHE A 871 -29.47 3.11 1.01
CA PHE A 871 -30.62 2.23 1.26
C PHE A 871 -31.37 1.78 -0.01
N GLN A 872 -31.17 2.42 -1.17
CA GLN A 872 -31.80 1.96 -2.41
C GLN A 872 -31.05 0.78 -3.05
N ASP A 873 -29.71 0.75 -3.00
CA ASP A 873 -28.93 -0.37 -3.55
C ASP A 873 -29.06 -1.67 -2.72
N LEU A 874 -29.47 -1.58 -1.46
CA LEU A 874 -29.81 -2.75 -0.62
C LEU A 874 -31.23 -3.30 -0.85
N ARG A 875 -32.09 -2.62 -1.62
CA ARG A 875 -33.45 -3.11 -1.95
C ARG A 875 -33.56 -3.77 -3.33
N LEU A 876 -32.51 -3.71 -4.16
CA LEU A 876 -32.44 -4.42 -5.44
C LEU A 876 -31.80 -5.83 -5.34
N LEU A 877 -31.51 -6.28 -4.12
CA LEU A 877 -31.07 -7.65 -3.80
C LEU A 877 -32.13 -8.45 -3.01
N ASN A 878 -33.41 -8.26 -3.33
CA ASN A 878 -34.48 -9.18 -2.95
C ASN A 878 -35.44 -9.46 -4.11
#